data_AF-A0A836HRB3-F1
#
_entry.id   AF-A0A836HRB3-F1
#
_cell.length_a   1.000
_cell.length_b   1.000
_cell.length_c   1.000
_cell.angle_alpha   90.00
_cell.angle_beta   90.00
_cell.angle_gamma   90.00
#
_symmetry.space_group_name_H-M   'P 1'
#
loop_
_entity.id
_entity.type
_entity.pdbx_description
1 polymer ?
#
loop_
_entity_poly.entity_id
_entity_poly.type
_entity_poly.pdbx_seq_one_letter_code
_entity_poly.pdbx_strand_id
1 'polypeptide(L)'
;MAPQSERGRRTLGSTQPRRPAVALLAAAVFIVLAFGPTYAASSAVASDAATEGVEVLSAPQSSSGTAPTGNSSGLVWVILTDLSRTAMTEASLSEAITAFLTNTSWPHHHLTTLFRPAPIILDTGGHLLTALTQVTTLVSDPLTFPSVLFLAETAAVSVSVVDVLRQNDTTSEILIVSAHSSNTRLCDPNTNRRTLCMVPCDAVNMLGLLEVVSNQLGWHSMSLAFSNDEYGDGVSSAVMSQVRKASTTPTVVAQTFMRGAASAADDDAVVASLIKYRSRGVACFLREAEMRRLRAAVERSSRAASGVFLIGSRESLNVLTDLRGGINTSAKPWGAVFVSAYTPPAELVSQGFFPTTRGTAVDEYGAFVLSHLLDGLLTLDAAKGVIDDMSALRAARFSGYTGSVGFDSIYYQRIETVFSLITASHTVRDPLVTWSLKNYSSPAVQVNWNPEVTSALVSKSPLRTAKICMASPSSCAFTQMMVSMLFVLTVYNKDVEDRDGDDVFNFYPVALSAGASGVTGLASLIPIARTCTVLTGPGSDPVAMAFTPVVNEFRIPQLDYAVSNDYFSDSPHAYPYFSRSLPTNTFADEAVTQICAHYGWERVIIIASNDQFGVSRAQSMLKAMQRQNLYVEATYYLSDGNNDTVADCMAKIYDKLVSRIIVVIASFTEAQAESFFSLSDHLTYMRMYIFFMDSALCHAAAASATGAALRQKLPSSICIYPNVTTSRLAALNALYTSSDYATTRQEMHKLMSDGGFLSSVESCDTSSITPYASFAVDAAYVLIDSVSRAFAANTSLSEPSALLAYIRNTSIDKFTRDCTIDSTGNRLYAVYSINIQLWNDGPLFIGTWNSKALPALDITESSFVWLTNSTVVPLDTFRDTSFVLGSALSASPGAIVISVLGFILTIAVFYFCYRHYRMQKLIEQALETNQFPVTDEELRRLRGVVDDL
;
A
#
# COMPACT_ATOMS: atom_id res chain seq x y z
N MET A 1 38.88 37.53 17.36
CA MET A 1 38.49 38.91 17.75
C MET A 1 39.11 39.87 16.74
N ALA A 2 38.28 40.68 16.07
CA ALA A 2 38.63 41.81 15.19
C ALA A 2 39.38 41.48 13.85
N PRO A 3 39.41 42.38 12.83
CA PRO A 3 38.29 42.73 11.91
C PRO A 3 38.72 42.96 10.42
N GLN A 4 37.81 43.54 9.61
CA GLN A 4 37.94 44.23 8.28
C GLN A 4 37.56 43.39 7.04
N SER A 5 36.46 43.67 6.30
CA SER A 5 36.10 44.83 5.44
C SER A 5 37.01 44.91 4.19
N GLU A 6 36.60 45.15 2.94
CA GLU A 6 35.41 45.77 2.36
C GLU A 6 35.58 45.77 0.81
N ARG A 7 34.50 46.09 0.07
CA ARG A 7 34.40 46.58 -1.34
C ARG A 7 34.41 45.53 -2.46
N GLY A 8 33.42 45.47 -3.36
CA GLY A 8 32.60 46.53 -3.99
C GLY A 8 33.27 46.95 -5.30
N ARG A 9 32.67 46.93 -6.51
CA ARG A 9 31.37 47.45 -6.95
C ARG A 9 31.15 47.06 -8.44
N ARG A 10 29.86 46.84 -8.79
CA ARG A 10 29.04 47.39 -9.91
C ARG A 10 29.62 47.38 -11.36
N THR A 11 28.85 47.15 -12.42
CA THR A 11 27.59 47.85 -12.82
C THR A 11 26.85 47.14 -13.97
N LEU A 12 25.51 47.17 -13.90
CA LEU A 12 24.46 47.41 -14.94
C LEU A 12 24.50 46.66 -16.28
N GLY A 13 23.40 46.15 -16.86
CA GLY A 13 21.96 46.18 -16.57
C GLY A 13 21.18 45.77 -17.84
N SER A 14 19.93 45.30 -17.71
CA SER A 14 18.78 45.62 -18.58
C SER A 14 17.64 44.57 -18.51
N THR A 15 16.44 45.11 -18.30
CA THR A 15 15.11 44.74 -18.83
C THR A 15 14.41 43.39 -18.54
N GLN A 16 13.16 43.55 -18.06
CA GLN A 16 11.91 42.78 -18.32
C GLN A 16 11.44 41.70 -17.32
N PRO A 17 10.10 41.41 -17.25
CA PRO A 17 9.28 41.81 -16.10
C PRO A 17 8.84 40.66 -15.18
N ARG A 18 8.40 41.03 -13.97
CA ARG A 18 7.75 40.17 -12.99
C ARG A 18 6.39 39.64 -13.48
N ARG A 19 6.21 38.31 -13.38
CA ARG A 19 4.93 37.64 -13.10
C ARG A 19 5.18 36.51 -12.09
N PRO A 20 4.32 36.30 -11.08
CA PRO A 20 4.40 35.15 -10.20
C PRO A 20 3.65 33.96 -10.82
N ALA A 21 4.27 32.79 -10.77
CA ALA A 21 3.66 31.50 -11.06
C ALA A 21 3.80 30.62 -9.82
N VAL A 22 2.73 30.42 -9.05
CA VAL A 22 2.44 29.20 -8.29
C VAL A 22 0.93 29.14 -8.06
N ALA A 23 0.20 28.67 -9.06
CA ALA A 23 -1.18 28.21 -8.97
C ALA A 23 -1.53 27.52 -10.29
N LEU A 24 -1.26 26.22 -10.41
CA LEU A 24 -1.86 25.28 -11.38
C LEU A 24 -1.05 23.99 -11.39
N LEU A 25 -1.48 23.00 -10.59
CA LEU A 25 -1.29 21.56 -10.84
C LEU A 25 -2.17 20.74 -9.89
N ALA A 26 -3.44 21.14 -9.78
CA ALA A 26 -4.49 20.41 -9.09
C ALA A 26 -5.76 20.43 -9.96
N ALA A 27 -5.67 19.88 -11.18
CA ALA A 27 -6.80 19.54 -12.05
C ALA A 27 -6.27 18.91 -13.35
N ALA A 28 -5.99 17.60 -13.37
CA ALA A 28 -5.93 16.79 -14.59
C ALA A 28 -5.62 15.30 -14.27
N VAL A 29 -6.49 14.61 -13.54
CA VAL A 29 -6.66 13.14 -13.67
C VAL A 29 -8.14 12.83 -13.35
N PHE A 30 -9.02 13.20 -14.27
CA PHE A 30 -10.37 12.67 -14.37
C PHE A 30 -10.61 12.48 -15.86
N ILE A 31 -11.15 11.31 -16.24
CA ILE A 31 -11.36 10.79 -17.60
C ILE A 31 -10.19 9.93 -18.11
N VAL A 32 -10.25 8.63 -17.81
CA VAL A 32 -10.35 7.47 -18.73
C VAL A 32 -10.23 6.24 -17.83
N LEU A 33 -11.32 5.48 -17.69
CA LEU A 33 -11.34 4.04 -17.38
C LEU A 33 -12.82 3.59 -17.34
N ALA A 34 -13.41 3.49 -18.53
CA ALA A 34 -14.61 2.69 -18.75
C ALA A 34 -14.14 1.36 -19.36
N PHE A 35 -13.97 0.35 -18.53
CA PHE A 35 -13.89 -1.05 -18.95
C PHE A 35 -14.75 -1.86 -17.98
N GLY A 36 -15.93 -2.24 -18.45
CA GLY A 36 -16.82 -3.14 -17.72
C GLY A 36 -16.30 -4.58 -17.77
N PRO A 37 -16.50 -5.39 -16.72
CA PRO A 37 -16.27 -6.82 -16.83
C PRO A 37 -17.43 -7.47 -17.57
N THR A 38 -17.14 -7.98 -18.76
CA THR A 38 -17.94 -9.01 -19.44
C THR A 38 -17.82 -10.32 -18.66
N TYR A 39 -18.91 -10.80 -18.06
CA TYR A 39 -19.04 -12.21 -17.69
C TYR A 39 -20.14 -12.86 -18.52
N ALA A 40 -19.71 -13.82 -19.33
CA ALA A 40 -20.54 -14.67 -20.15
C ALA A 40 -21.33 -15.64 -19.24
N ALA A 41 -22.65 -15.61 -19.36
CA ALA A 41 -23.52 -16.67 -18.86
C ALA A 41 -23.56 -17.80 -19.90
N SER A 42 -23.04 -18.97 -19.54
CA SER A 42 -23.30 -20.21 -20.28
C SER A 42 -24.50 -20.92 -19.64
N SER A 43 -25.64 -20.86 -20.32
CA SER A 43 -26.78 -21.75 -20.11
C SER A 43 -26.47 -23.13 -20.71
N ALA A 44 -26.69 -24.20 -19.96
CA ALA A 44 -26.94 -25.52 -20.52
C ALA A 44 -27.98 -26.27 -19.68
N VAL A 45 -28.98 -26.73 -20.43
CA VAL A 45 -30.23 -27.39 -20.07
C VAL A 45 -29.99 -28.82 -19.55
N ALA A 46 -30.75 -29.25 -18.54
CA ALA A 46 -31.29 -30.60 -18.49
C ALA A 46 -32.50 -30.65 -17.53
N SER A 47 -33.67 -30.78 -18.13
CA SER A 47 -34.92 -31.23 -17.52
C SER A 47 -34.78 -32.67 -17.00
N ASP A 48 -35.36 -32.97 -15.84
CA ASP A 48 -36.22 -34.16 -15.76
C ASP A 48 -37.24 -34.06 -14.62
N ALA A 49 -38.44 -34.52 -14.95
CA ALA A 49 -39.65 -34.43 -14.16
C ALA A 49 -39.68 -35.48 -13.04
N ALA A 50 -40.26 -35.11 -11.90
CA ALA A 50 -40.92 -36.04 -11.00
C ALA A 50 -42.09 -35.34 -10.33
N THR A 51 -43.27 -35.62 -10.86
CA THR A 51 -44.57 -35.36 -10.26
C THR A 51 -44.80 -36.27 -9.06
N GLU A 52 -44.91 -35.72 -7.86
CA GLU A 52 -45.65 -36.37 -6.77
C GLU A 52 -46.56 -35.32 -6.10
N GLY A 53 -47.86 -35.60 -6.16
CA GLY A 53 -48.91 -34.76 -5.59
C GLY A 53 -48.91 -34.85 -4.08
N VAL A 54 -49.19 -33.71 -3.45
CA VAL A 54 -49.54 -33.65 -2.03
C VAL A 54 -50.82 -32.86 -1.88
N GLU A 55 -51.74 -33.48 -1.14
CA GLU A 55 -53.13 -33.15 -0.94
C GLU A 55 -53.35 -31.75 -0.31
N VAL A 56 -54.42 -31.12 -0.80
CA VAL A 56 -55.00 -29.88 -0.26
C VAL A 56 -55.60 -30.18 1.11
N LEU A 57 -54.96 -29.67 2.17
CA LEU A 57 -55.55 -29.60 3.51
C LEU A 57 -56.19 -28.21 3.72
N SER A 58 -57.50 -28.24 3.90
CA SER A 58 -58.43 -27.14 4.14
C SER A 58 -58.04 -26.23 5.31
N ALA A 59 -58.08 -24.92 5.07
CA ALA A 59 -57.95 -23.87 6.08
C ALA A 59 -59.18 -23.83 7.02
N PRO A 60 -59.02 -23.53 8.33
CA PRO A 60 -60.13 -23.24 9.22
C PRO A 60 -60.62 -21.80 9.00
N GLN A 61 -61.94 -21.65 8.86
CA GLN A 61 -62.64 -20.38 8.80
C GLN A 61 -62.44 -19.58 10.10
N SER A 62 -61.92 -18.35 9.99
CA SER A 62 -62.01 -17.33 11.03
C SER A 62 -63.06 -16.27 10.63
N SER A 63 -63.79 -15.85 11.64
CA SER A 63 -65.08 -15.16 11.64
C SER A 63 -65.06 -13.77 10.99
N SER A 64 -66.08 -13.52 10.16
CA SER A 64 -66.47 -12.22 9.61
C SER A 64 -66.83 -11.21 10.70
N GLY A 65 -65.96 -10.21 10.92
CA GLY A 65 -66.29 -8.95 11.57
C GLY A 65 -66.54 -7.89 10.50
N THR A 66 -67.75 -7.33 10.47
CA THR A 66 -68.22 -6.30 9.54
C THR A 66 -67.38 -5.03 9.60
N ALA A 67 -66.68 -4.71 8.50
CA ALA A 67 -66.03 -3.41 8.27
C ALA A 67 -67.06 -2.33 7.85
N PRO A 68 -66.92 -1.08 8.31
CA PRO A 68 -67.80 0.00 7.87
C PRO A 68 -67.46 0.42 6.43
N THR A 69 -68.48 0.53 5.60
CA THR A 69 -68.41 0.97 4.21
C THR A 69 -68.05 2.46 4.12
N GLY A 70 -66.82 2.77 3.67
CA GLY A 70 -66.33 4.12 3.37
C GLY A 70 -65.70 4.21 1.98
N ASN A 71 -65.97 5.31 1.27
CA ASN A 71 -65.63 5.64 -0.14
C ASN A 71 -64.36 5.00 -0.74
N SER A 72 -64.51 4.43 -1.94
CA SER A 72 -63.51 3.67 -2.70
C SER A 72 -62.60 4.48 -3.64
N SER A 73 -62.51 5.82 -3.50
CA SER A 73 -61.88 6.71 -4.49
C SER A 73 -60.43 7.13 -4.24
N GLY A 74 -59.74 6.59 -3.23
CA GLY A 74 -58.34 6.92 -2.90
C GLY A 74 -57.30 5.96 -3.53
N LEU A 75 -56.03 6.35 -3.49
CA LEU A 75 -54.88 5.51 -3.90
C LEU A 75 -54.71 4.31 -2.96
N VAL A 76 -54.25 3.20 -3.52
CA VAL A 76 -53.90 2.00 -2.75
C VAL A 76 -52.48 2.16 -2.21
N TRP A 77 -52.31 1.88 -0.93
CA TRP A 77 -51.02 1.93 -0.27
C TRP A 77 -50.85 0.70 0.61
N VAL A 78 -49.61 0.20 0.60
CA VAL A 78 -49.28 -1.12 1.14
C VAL A 78 -48.08 -0.98 2.04
N ILE A 79 -48.11 -1.68 3.16
CA ILE A 79 -47.00 -1.78 4.10
C ILE A 79 -46.57 -3.23 4.12
N LEU A 80 -45.42 -3.51 3.51
CA LEU A 80 -44.75 -4.79 3.60
C LEU A 80 -43.79 -4.71 4.80
N THR A 81 -43.95 -5.59 5.79
CA THR A 81 -43.27 -5.46 7.07
C THR A 81 -42.86 -6.83 7.64
N ASP A 82 -41.77 -6.83 8.41
CA ASP A 82 -41.37 -7.97 9.23
C ASP A 82 -41.79 -7.74 10.68
N LEU A 83 -42.86 -8.43 11.13
CA LEU A 83 -43.32 -8.36 12.51
C LEU A 83 -42.75 -9.46 13.40
N SER A 84 -41.96 -10.40 12.85
CA SER A 84 -41.41 -11.52 13.63
C SER A 84 -40.42 -11.11 14.72
N ARG A 85 -39.87 -9.89 14.60
CA ARG A 85 -38.82 -9.33 15.46
C ARG A 85 -39.31 -8.24 16.41
N THR A 86 -40.61 -8.01 16.47
CA THR A 86 -41.21 -7.01 17.34
C THR A 86 -42.39 -7.58 18.11
N ALA A 87 -42.73 -6.97 19.25
CA ALA A 87 -43.98 -7.21 19.95
C ALA A 87 -45.23 -6.70 19.19
N MET A 88 -45.06 -5.95 18.10
CA MET A 88 -46.16 -5.46 17.26
C MET A 88 -46.80 -6.59 16.45
N THR A 89 -48.11 -6.48 16.25
CA THR A 89 -48.93 -7.35 15.39
C THR A 89 -49.53 -6.51 14.27
N GLU A 90 -50.07 -7.14 13.23
CA GLU A 90 -50.77 -6.42 12.16
C GLU A 90 -51.89 -5.53 12.72
N ALA A 91 -52.62 -6.02 13.73
CA ALA A 91 -53.69 -5.28 14.40
C ALA A 91 -53.17 -4.05 15.15
N SER A 92 -52.06 -4.17 15.90
CA SER A 92 -51.50 -3.03 16.63
C SER A 92 -50.79 -2.02 15.73
N LEU A 93 -50.21 -2.46 14.61
CA LEU A 93 -49.69 -1.57 13.58
C LEU A 93 -50.83 -0.79 12.89
N SER A 94 -51.91 -1.48 12.53
CA SER A 94 -53.11 -0.86 11.95
C SER A 94 -53.73 0.16 12.91
N GLU A 95 -53.78 -0.17 14.20
CA GLU A 95 -54.20 0.73 15.27
C GLU A 95 -53.34 2.01 15.30
N ALA A 96 -52.02 1.87 15.32
CA ALA A 96 -51.10 3.01 15.36
C ALA A 96 -51.24 3.93 14.15
N ILE A 97 -51.38 3.36 12.96
CA ILE A 97 -51.59 4.12 11.73
C ILE A 97 -52.94 4.82 11.74
N THR A 98 -53.98 4.15 12.23
CA THR A 98 -55.31 4.77 12.36
C THR A 98 -55.28 5.93 13.34
N ALA A 99 -54.60 5.76 14.48
CA ALA A 99 -54.40 6.82 15.47
C ALA A 99 -53.63 8.01 14.88
N PHE A 100 -52.61 7.76 14.05
CA PHE A 100 -51.89 8.80 13.31
C PHE A 100 -52.82 9.61 12.39
N LEU A 101 -53.56 8.92 11.52
CA LEU A 101 -54.43 9.55 10.51
C LEU A 101 -55.61 10.32 11.14
N THR A 102 -56.04 9.91 12.33
CA THR A 102 -57.15 10.54 13.08
C THR A 102 -56.69 11.54 14.14
N ASN A 103 -55.37 11.74 14.29
CA ASN A 103 -54.83 12.65 15.28
C ASN A 103 -55.27 14.10 15.00
N THR A 104 -56.03 14.67 15.92
CA THR A 104 -56.59 16.03 15.80
C THR A 104 -55.56 17.14 16.00
N SER A 105 -54.37 16.80 16.51
CA SER A 105 -53.30 17.76 16.81
C SER A 105 -52.51 18.19 15.57
N TRP A 106 -52.51 17.36 14.52
CA TRP A 106 -51.83 17.61 13.24
C TRP A 106 -52.78 17.24 12.10
N PRO A 107 -53.44 18.21 11.45
CA PRO A 107 -54.42 17.88 10.44
C PRO A 107 -53.74 17.42 9.13
N HIS A 108 -53.70 16.10 8.93
CA HIS A 108 -53.19 15.43 7.72
C HIS A 108 -54.17 15.52 6.55
N HIS A 109 -54.46 16.75 6.12
CA HIS A 109 -55.48 17.06 5.11
C HIS A 109 -55.20 16.39 3.76
N HIS A 110 -53.94 16.20 3.39
CA HIS A 110 -53.59 15.58 2.11
C HIS A 110 -53.62 14.04 2.22
N LEU A 111 -53.14 13.44 3.30
CA LEU A 111 -53.15 11.97 3.44
C LEU A 111 -54.56 11.38 3.47
N THR A 112 -55.48 12.04 4.19
CA THR A 112 -56.89 11.60 4.33
C THR A 112 -57.69 11.69 3.04
N THR A 113 -57.24 12.48 2.07
CA THR A 113 -57.84 12.60 0.73
C THR A 113 -57.10 11.80 -0.33
N LEU A 114 -55.78 11.57 -0.15
CA LEU A 114 -54.92 10.83 -1.06
C LEU A 114 -55.17 9.32 -1.01
N PHE A 115 -55.27 8.76 0.19
CA PHE A 115 -55.30 7.30 0.39
C PHE A 115 -56.70 6.75 0.68
N ARG A 116 -56.89 5.47 0.37
CA ARG A 116 -57.97 4.69 0.98
C ARG A 116 -57.71 4.57 2.49
N PRO A 117 -58.73 4.68 3.36
CA PRO A 117 -58.54 4.95 4.80
C PRO A 117 -57.81 3.86 5.60
N ALA A 118 -57.67 2.63 5.07
CA ALA A 118 -56.86 1.58 5.69
C ALA A 118 -55.76 1.10 4.72
N PRO A 119 -54.50 0.99 5.19
CA PRO A 119 -53.44 0.37 4.40
C PRO A 119 -53.68 -1.14 4.28
N ILE A 120 -53.14 -1.74 3.23
CA ILE A 120 -52.95 -3.20 3.19
C ILE A 120 -51.63 -3.48 3.92
N ILE A 121 -51.72 -4.12 5.08
CA ILE A 121 -50.54 -4.56 5.85
C ILE A 121 -50.27 -6.01 5.49
N LEU A 122 -49.02 -6.32 5.16
CA LEU A 122 -48.57 -7.64 4.78
C LEU A 122 -47.37 -8.00 5.65
N ASP A 123 -47.58 -8.88 6.64
CA ASP A 123 -46.47 -9.47 7.38
C ASP A 123 -45.83 -10.61 6.58
N THR A 124 -44.52 -10.50 6.35
CA THR A 124 -43.75 -11.55 5.67
C THR A 124 -43.05 -12.49 6.64
N GLY A 125 -42.98 -12.13 7.92
CA GLY A 125 -42.11 -12.77 8.91
C GLY A 125 -40.62 -12.70 8.57
N GLY A 126 -40.22 -11.73 7.73
CA GLY A 126 -38.85 -11.59 7.23
C GLY A 126 -38.44 -12.65 6.21
N HIS A 127 -39.40 -13.40 5.64
CA HIS A 127 -39.14 -14.46 4.67
C HIS A 127 -39.28 -13.97 3.23
N LEU A 128 -38.19 -14.05 2.45
CA LEU A 128 -38.14 -13.58 1.07
C LEU A 128 -39.20 -14.21 0.16
N LEU A 129 -39.42 -15.53 0.23
CA LEU A 129 -40.40 -16.20 -0.62
C LEU A 129 -41.84 -15.74 -0.30
N THR A 130 -42.15 -15.53 0.98
CA THR A 130 -43.43 -14.98 1.42
C THR A 130 -43.61 -13.57 0.88
N ALA A 131 -42.58 -12.73 1.01
CA ALA A 131 -42.61 -11.36 0.48
C ALA A 131 -42.85 -11.33 -1.04
N LEU A 132 -42.12 -12.15 -1.81
CA LEU A 132 -42.26 -12.21 -3.26
C LEU A 132 -43.63 -12.74 -3.70
N THR A 133 -44.18 -13.75 -3.02
CA THR A 133 -45.52 -14.28 -3.35
C THR A 133 -46.62 -13.27 -3.05
N GLN A 134 -46.55 -12.60 -1.89
CA GLN A 134 -47.48 -11.53 -1.52
C GLN A 134 -47.39 -10.35 -2.50
N VAL A 135 -46.18 -9.86 -2.83
CA VAL A 135 -45.99 -8.77 -3.79
C VAL A 135 -46.46 -9.16 -5.19
N THR A 136 -46.18 -10.37 -5.65
CA THR A 136 -46.64 -10.85 -6.97
C THR A 136 -48.16 -10.89 -7.04
N THR A 137 -48.81 -11.36 -5.97
CA THR A 137 -50.28 -11.40 -5.88
C THR A 137 -50.86 -9.98 -5.91
N LEU A 138 -50.24 -9.07 -5.17
CA LEU A 138 -50.65 -7.67 -5.05
C LEU A 138 -50.55 -6.91 -6.38
N VAL A 139 -49.47 -7.09 -7.14
CA VAL A 139 -49.30 -6.40 -8.44
C VAL A 139 -50.10 -7.05 -9.58
N SER A 140 -50.62 -8.26 -9.37
CA SER A 140 -51.43 -8.98 -10.37
C SER A 140 -52.92 -8.61 -10.31
N ASP A 141 -53.40 -8.04 -9.21
CA ASP A 141 -54.80 -7.65 -9.01
C ASP A 141 -54.98 -6.12 -9.09
N PRO A 142 -55.74 -5.61 -10.08
CA PRO A 142 -56.00 -4.17 -10.23
C PRO A 142 -56.63 -3.48 -9.00
N LEU A 143 -57.34 -4.21 -8.13
CA LEU A 143 -57.97 -3.63 -6.93
C LEU A 143 -56.98 -3.39 -5.79
N THR A 144 -55.89 -4.16 -5.76
CA THR A 144 -54.84 -4.14 -4.73
C THR A 144 -53.51 -3.61 -5.25
N PHE A 145 -53.41 -3.30 -6.55
CA PHE A 145 -52.22 -2.72 -7.17
C PHE A 145 -51.76 -1.43 -6.43
N PRO A 146 -50.56 -1.42 -5.84
CA PRO A 146 -50.11 -0.34 -4.97
C PRO A 146 -49.70 0.88 -5.80
N SER A 147 -50.15 2.07 -5.41
CA SER A 147 -49.55 3.32 -5.88
C SER A 147 -48.34 3.71 -5.02
N VAL A 148 -48.37 3.36 -3.74
CA VAL A 148 -47.28 3.59 -2.79
C VAL A 148 -47.01 2.31 -2.01
N LEU A 149 -45.75 1.88 -1.98
CA LEU A 149 -45.28 0.72 -1.24
C LEU A 149 -44.30 1.15 -0.15
N PHE A 150 -44.71 0.98 1.11
CA PHE A 150 -43.84 1.15 2.26
C PHE A 150 -43.10 -0.17 2.53
N LEU A 151 -41.78 -0.12 2.57
CA LEU A 151 -40.91 -1.25 2.88
C LEU A 151 -40.36 -1.09 4.31
N ALA A 152 -40.99 -1.80 5.25
CA ALA A 152 -40.57 -1.94 6.64
C ALA A 152 -39.92 -3.32 6.86
N GLU A 153 -39.10 -3.72 5.89
CA GLU A 153 -38.56 -5.07 5.76
C GLU A 153 -37.07 -5.15 6.01
N THR A 154 -36.54 -6.37 6.17
CA THR A 154 -35.09 -6.59 6.21
C THR A 154 -34.41 -6.15 4.90
N ALA A 155 -33.11 -5.90 4.93
CA ALA A 155 -32.37 -5.46 3.74
C ALA A 155 -32.50 -6.45 2.58
N ALA A 156 -32.40 -7.75 2.85
CA ALA A 156 -32.49 -8.80 1.84
C ALA A 156 -33.85 -8.84 1.13
N VAL A 157 -34.93 -8.77 1.91
CA VAL A 157 -36.29 -8.74 1.37
C VAL A 157 -36.52 -7.45 0.59
N SER A 158 -36.14 -6.31 1.16
CA SER A 158 -36.36 -5.00 0.55
C SER A 158 -35.67 -4.88 -0.81
N VAL A 159 -34.38 -5.22 -0.90
CA VAL A 159 -33.61 -5.15 -2.15
C VAL A 159 -34.21 -6.08 -3.21
N SER A 160 -34.52 -7.32 -2.82
CA SER A 160 -35.10 -8.30 -3.74
C SER A 160 -36.48 -7.91 -4.26
N VAL A 161 -37.34 -7.35 -3.40
CA VAL A 161 -38.66 -6.86 -3.81
C VAL A 161 -38.52 -5.71 -4.80
N VAL A 162 -37.63 -4.74 -4.53
CA VAL A 162 -37.40 -3.63 -5.47
C VAL A 162 -36.83 -4.12 -6.80
N ASP A 163 -35.92 -5.09 -6.79
CA ASP A 163 -35.36 -5.65 -8.03
C ASP A 163 -36.42 -6.36 -8.89
N VAL A 164 -37.36 -7.07 -8.28
CA VAL A 164 -38.49 -7.69 -9.00
C VAL A 164 -39.43 -6.63 -9.56
N LEU A 165 -39.80 -5.61 -8.77
CA LEU A 165 -40.68 -4.53 -9.22
C LEU A 165 -40.06 -3.70 -10.35
N ARG A 166 -38.72 -3.59 -10.38
CA ARG A 166 -37.98 -2.85 -11.41
C ARG A 166 -37.93 -3.57 -12.77
N GLN A 167 -38.09 -4.89 -12.81
CA GLN A 167 -38.01 -5.66 -14.05
C GLN A 167 -39.21 -5.45 -14.99
N ASN A 168 -40.31 -4.90 -14.47
CA ASN A 168 -41.52 -4.67 -15.25
C ASN A 168 -41.87 -3.17 -15.27
N ASP A 169 -42.08 -2.62 -16.48
CA ASP A 169 -42.34 -1.21 -16.72
C ASP A 169 -43.55 -0.70 -15.93
N THR A 170 -44.61 -1.51 -15.77
CA THR A 170 -45.83 -1.10 -15.05
C THR A 170 -45.63 -1.00 -13.54
N THR A 171 -44.78 -1.84 -12.96
CA THR A 171 -44.48 -1.83 -11.52
C THR A 171 -43.33 -0.88 -11.17
N SER A 172 -42.56 -0.44 -12.16
CA SER A 172 -41.48 0.55 -11.99
C SER A 172 -41.99 1.95 -11.60
N GLU A 173 -43.29 2.23 -11.83
CA GLU A 173 -43.93 3.50 -11.46
C GLU A 173 -44.35 3.57 -9.98
N ILE A 174 -44.34 2.45 -9.25
CA ILE A 174 -44.72 2.42 -7.83
C ILE A 174 -43.75 3.31 -7.02
N LEU A 175 -44.29 4.22 -6.20
CA LEU A 175 -43.48 4.98 -5.26
C LEU A 175 -43.09 4.09 -4.08
N ILE A 176 -41.79 3.89 -3.86
CA ILE A 176 -41.27 3.05 -2.79
C ILE A 176 -40.74 3.93 -1.66
N VAL A 177 -41.23 3.71 -0.44
CA VAL A 177 -40.74 4.40 0.77
C VAL A 177 -40.12 3.38 1.70
N SER A 178 -38.78 3.39 1.83
CA SER A 178 -38.08 2.51 2.77
C SER A 178 -38.11 3.09 4.17
N ALA A 179 -38.79 2.40 5.08
CA ALA A 179 -38.96 2.78 6.49
C ALA A 179 -38.07 1.98 7.45
N HIS A 180 -37.33 0.98 6.96
CA HIS A 180 -36.45 0.17 7.79
C HIS A 180 -35.05 -0.06 7.18
N SER A 181 -34.98 -0.63 5.97
CA SER A 181 -33.70 -0.91 5.32
C SER A 181 -33.02 0.37 4.83
N SER A 182 -31.74 0.52 5.16
CA SER A 182 -30.89 1.61 4.66
C SER A 182 -29.71 1.11 3.84
N ASN A 183 -29.88 -0.05 3.19
CA ASN A 183 -28.87 -0.64 2.33
C ASN A 183 -28.47 0.33 1.21
N THR A 184 -27.16 0.44 0.96
CA THR A 184 -26.61 1.40 -0.01
C THR A 184 -27.11 1.20 -1.43
N ARG A 185 -27.42 -0.04 -1.84
CA ARG A 185 -28.01 -0.35 -3.15
C ARG A 185 -29.47 0.07 -3.22
N LEU A 186 -30.24 -0.21 -2.16
CA LEU A 186 -31.66 0.18 -2.09
C LEU A 186 -31.81 1.70 -2.18
N CYS A 187 -30.95 2.44 -1.48
CA CYS A 187 -31.01 3.89 -1.38
C CYS A 187 -30.18 4.63 -2.45
N ASP A 188 -29.71 3.95 -3.50
CA ASP A 188 -29.04 4.59 -4.63
C ASP A 188 -30.07 5.18 -5.61
N PRO A 189 -30.16 6.52 -5.74
CA PRO A 189 -31.16 7.16 -6.60
C PRO A 189 -30.91 6.92 -8.09
N ASN A 190 -29.71 6.50 -8.51
CA ASN A 190 -29.42 6.19 -9.92
C ASN A 190 -30.05 4.86 -10.33
N THR A 191 -30.01 3.89 -9.42
CA THR A 191 -30.56 2.55 -9.61
C THR A 191 -32.06 2.53 -9.31
N ASN A 192 -32.48 3.18 -8.22
CA ASN A 192 -33.84 3.16 -7.69
C ASN A 192 -34.45 4.57 -7.71
N ARG A 193 -34.89 5.01 -8.90
CA ARG A 193 -35.31 6.40 -9.15
C ARG A 193 -36.57 6.82 -8.39
N ARG A 194 -37.50 5.89 -8.17
CA ARG A 194 -38.76 6.10 -7.42
C ARG A 194 -38.72 5.56 -5.98
N THR A 195 -37.52 5.44 -5.41
CA THR A 195 -37.34 5.03 -4.01
C THR A 195 -36.91 6.21 -3.13
N LEU A 196 -37.52 6.30 -1.96
CA LEU A 196 -37.21 7.29 -0.92
C LEU A 196 -36.85 6.57 0.39
N CYS A 197 -35.61 6.72 0.84
CA CYS A 197 -35.14 6.10 2.07
C CYS A 197 -35.28 7.05 3.26
N MET A 198 -36.17 6.71 4.20
CA MET A 198 -36.40 7.46 5.44
C MET A 198 -35.33 7.14 6.49
N VAL A 199 -34.82 5.92 6.50
CA VAL A 199 -33.72 5.54 7.40
C VAL A 199 -32.40 6.05 6.80
N PRO A 200 -31.56 6.75 7.58
CA PRO A 200 -30.25 7.19 7.10
C PRO A 200 -29.40 6.01 6.63
N CYS A 201 -28.70 6.16 5.51
CA CYS A 201 -27.85 5.11 4.94
C CYS A 201 -26.86 4.54 5.96
N ASP A 202 -26.61 3.23 5.92
CA ASP A 202 -25.67 2.57 6.84
C ASP A 202 -24.23 3.08 6.71
N ALA A 203 -23.88 3.59 5.53
CA ALA A 203 -22.63 4.31 5.31
C ALA A 203 -22.49 5.55 6.23
N VAL A 204 -23.57 6.29 6.47
CA VAL A 204 -23.56 7.45 7.37
C VAL A 204 -23.49 6.99 8.83
N ASN A 205 -24.17 5.90 9.17
CA ASN A 205 -24.06 5.27 10.49
C ASN A 205 -22.61 4.87 10.80
N MET A 206 -21.95 4.17 9.87
CA MET A 206 -20.55 3.75 10.03
C MET A 206 -19.60 4.96 10.14
N LEU A 207 -19.84 6.02 9.36
CA LEU A 207 -19.10 7.28 9.48
C LEU A 207 -19.23 7.87 10.88
N GLY A 208 -20.46 8.05 11.37
CA GLY A 208 -20.71 8.62 12.69
C GLY A 208 -20.14 7.78 13.82
N LEU A 209 -20.22 6.45 13.71
CA LEU A 209 -19.65 5.52 14.67
C LEU A 209 -18.14 5.66 14.75
N LEU A 210 -17.43 5.65 13.61
CA LEU A 210 -15.97 5.78 13.55
C LEU A 210 -15.47 7.04 14.26
N GLU A 211 -16.14 8.17 14.03
CA GLU A 211 -15.72 9.43 14.65
C GLU A 211 -16.06 9.49 16.15
N VAL A 212 -17.24 9.00 16.56
CA VAL A 212 -17.66 8.94 17.97
C VAL A 212 -16.74 8.06 18.79
N VAL A 213 -16.46 6.83 18.33
CA VAL A 213 -15.61 5.91 19.10
C VAL A 213 -14.18 6.45 19.22
N SER A 214 -13.66 7.09 18.17
CA SER A 214 -12.31 7.66 18.16
C SER A 214 -12.19 8.87 19.09
N ASN A 215 -13.06 9.88 18.93
CA ASN A 215 -12.92 11.16 19.64
C ASN A 215 -13.56 11.15 21.03
N GLN A 216 -14.72 10.51 21.19
CA GLN A 216 -15.53 10.63 22.40
C GLN A 216 -15.33 9.46 23.37
N LEU A 217 -15.09 8.25 22.85
CA LEU A 217 -14.93 7.04 23.66
C LEU A 217 -13.46 6.65 23.91
N GLY A 218 -12.51 7.31 23.24
CA GLY A 218 -11.08 7.03 23.36
C GLY A 218 -10.69 5.64 22.84
N TRP A 219 -11.43 5.14 21.84
CA TRP A 219 -11.08 3.91 21.13
C TRP A 219 -10.09 4.22 20.02
N HIS A 220 -8.88 3.67 20.16
CA HIS A 220 -7.82 3.79 19.17
C HIS A 220 -7.69 2.52 18.33
N SER A 221 -8.21 1.38 18.81
CA SER A 221 -8.39 0.14 18.05
C SER A 221 -9.81 -0.38 18.18
N MET A 222 -10.34 -0.98 17.11
CA MET A 222 -11.68 -1.55 17.07
C MET A 222 -11.74 -2.75 16.12
N SER A 223 -12.62 -3.71 16.41
CA SER A 223 -12.98 -4.80 15.50
C SER A 223 -14.43 -4.69 15.04
N LEU A 224 -14.74 -5.29 13.88
CA LEU A 224 -16.08 -5.26 13.27
C LEU A 224 -16.65 -6.67 13.17
N ALA A 225 -17.90 -6.84 13.58
CA ALA A 225 -18.68 -8.05 13.39
C ALA A 225 -19.90 -7.75 12.51
N PHE A 226 -20.09 -8.56 11.47
CA PHE A 226 -21.17 -8.42 10.49
C PHE A 226 -22.04 -9.67 10.45
N SER A 227 -23.34 -9.50 10.17
CA SER A 227 -24.20 -10.63 9.79
C SER A 227 -23.76 -11.18 8.44
N ASN A 228 -23.78 -12.49 8.25
CA ASN A 228 -23.50 -13.12 6.96
C ASN A 228 -24.75 -13.10 6.05
N ASP A 229 -25.22 -11.90 5.72
CA ASP A 229 -26.38 -11.61 4.90
C ASP A 229 -26.23 -10.27 4.14
N GLU A 230 -27.24 -9.89 3.35
CA GLU A 230 -27.21 -8.65 2.56
C GLU A 230 -27.08 -7.36 3.40
N TYR A 231 -27.46 -7.39 4.67
CA TYR A 231 -27.25 -6.24 5.56
C TYR A 231 -25.77 -6.11 5.92
N GLY A 232 -25.17 -7.18 6.46
CA GLY A 232 -23.75 -7.16 6.84
C GLY A 232 -22.82 -6.91 5.66
N ASP A 233 -23.11 -7.50 4.49
CA ASP A 233 -22.38 -7.25 3.25
C ASP A 233 -22.48 -5.78 2.81
N GLY A 234 -23.68 -5.21 2.91
CA GLY A 234 -23.93 -3.79 2.60
C GLY A 234 -23.07 -2.86 3.44
N VAL A 235 -23.02 -3.08 4.77
CA VAL A 235 -22.21 -2.26 5.68
C VAL A 235 -20.71 -2.50 5.45
N SER A 236 -20.29 -3.76 5.36
CA SER A 236 -18.88 -4.15 5.18
C SER A 236 -18.28 -3.50 3.93
N SER A 237 -19.03 -3.48 2.82
CA SER A 237 -18.61 -2.82 1.57
C SER A 237 -18.39 -1.30 1.72
N ALA A 238 -19.05 -0.65 2.68
CA ALA A 238 -18.94 0.78 2.90
C ALA A 238 -17.75 1.18 3.78
N VAL A 239 -17.22 0.27 4.61
CA VAL A 239 -16.21 0.56 5.65
C VAL A 239 -15.01 1.34 5.09
N MET A 240 -14.38 0.83 4.03
CA MET A 240 -13.20 1.47 3.43
C MET A 240 -13.49 2.86 2.84
N SER A 241 -14.70 3.10 2.34
CA SER A 241 -15.10 4.44 1.90
C SER A 241 -15.30 5.38 3.08
N GLN A 242 -15.84 4.90 4.21
CA GLN A 242 -16.14 5.76 5.36
C GLN A 242 -14.90 6.09 6.18
N VAL A 243 -13.97 5.15 6.33
CA VAL A 243 -12.66 5.41 6.97
C VAL A 243 -11.92 6.57 6.29
N ARG A 244 -12.05 6.72 4.97
CA ARG A 244 -11.46 7.83 4.22
C ARG A 244 -12.18 9.17 4.40
N LYS A 245 -13.49 9.14 4.63
CA LYS A 245 -14.33 10.34 4.78
C LYS A 245 -14.33 10.88 6.21
N ALA A 246 -14.17 9.99 7.19
CA ALA A 246 -14.16 10.33 8.60
C ALA A 246 -13.04 11.32 8.93
N SER A 247 -13.36 12.29 9.79
CA SER A 247 -12.39 13.24 10.34
C SER A 247 -11.37 12.54 11.23
N THR A 248 -11.82 11.57 12.03
CA THR A 248 -10.99 10.71 12.90
C THR A 248 -11.53 9.28 12.89
N THR A 249 -10.65 8.29 13.07
CA THR A 249 -11.02 6.88 13.05
C THR A 249 -10.15 6.05 13.99
N PRO A 250 -10.70 5.04 14.69
CA PRO A 250 -9.86 3.99 15.26
C PRO A 250 -9.18 3.16 14.17
N THR A 251 -8.08 2.49 14.50
CA THR A 251 -7.52 1.45 13.65
C THR A 251 -8.43 0.22 13.69
N VAL A 252 -9.04 -0.11 12.55
CA VAL A 252 -9.81 -1.36 12.38
C VAL A 252 -8.81 -2.52 12.27
N VAL A 253 -8.79 -3.40 13.27
CA VAL A 253 -7.80 -4.49 13.37
C VAL A 253 -8.36 -5.86 12.97
N ALA A 254 -9.68 -6.06 13.02
CA ALA A 254 -10.33 -7.27 12.52
C ALA A 254 -11.72 -6.97 11.95
N GLN A 255 -12.13 -7.78 10.97
CA GLN A 255 -13.47 -7.80 10.41
C GLN A 255 -13.88 -9.26 10.26
N THR A 256 -15.07 -9.63 10.76
CA THR A 256 -15.55 -11.01 10.74
C THR A 256 -17.05 -11.07 10.48
N PHE A 257 -17.51 -12.20 9.96
CA PHE A 257 -18.91 -12.47 9.64
C PHE A 257 -19.45 -13.60 10.52
N MET A 258 -20.64 -13.39 11.09
CA MET A 258 -21.36 -14.40 11.86
C MET A 258 -22.42 -15.08 10.99
N ARG A 259 -22.43 -16.41 11.00
CA ARG A 259 -23.47 -17.19 10.32
C ARG A 259 -24.71 -17.28 11.21
N GLY A 260 -25.90 -17.18 10.62
CA GLY A 260 -27.16 -17.24 11.37
C GLY A 260 -27.40 -18.56 12.13
N ALA A 261 -26.99 -19.70 11.55
CA ALA A 261 -27.12 -21.04 12.14
C ALA A 261 -25.75 -21.66 12.50
N ALA A 262 -24.96 -20.95 13.30
CA ALA A 262 -23.63 -21.40 13.72
C ALA A 262 -23.67 -22.18 15.04
N SER A 263 -22.70 -23.08 15.24
CA SER A 263 -22.49 -23.76 16.53
C SER A 263 -21.84 -22.82 17.55
N ALA A 264 -21.89 -23.17 18.84
CA ALA A 264 -21.18 -22.41 19.86
C ALA A 264 -19.67 -22.30 19.59
N ALA A 265 -19.07 -23.35 19.00
CA ALA A 265 -17.66 -23.35 18.62
C ALA A 265 -17.36 -22.38 17.47
N ASP A 266 -18.28 -22.22 16.51
CA ASP A 266 -18.15 -21.23 15.45
C ASP A 266 -18.19 -19.80 16.02
N ASP A 267 -19.11 -19.54 16.96
CA ASP A 267 -19.21 -18.24 17.63
C ASP A 267 -17.96 -17.95 18.48
N ASP A 268 -17.40 -18.96 19.14
CA ASP A 268 -16.14 -18.83 19.90
C ASP A 268 -14.96 -18.51 18.95
N ALA A 269 -14.93 -19.08 17.74
CA ALA A 269 -13.94 -18.76 16.71
C ALA A 269 -14.10 -17.33 16.17
N VAL A 270 -15.34 -16.83 16.07
CA VAL A 270 -15.62 -15.41 15.75
C VAL A 270 -15.03 -14.50 16.82
N VAL A 271 -15.25 -14.81 18.11
CA VAL A 271 -14.67 -14.03 19.22
C VAL A 271 -13.15 -14.08 19.19
N ALA A 272 -12.55 -15.25 18.99
CA ALA A 272 -11.10 -15.39 18.85
C ALA A 272 -10.54 -14.51 17.72
N SER A 273 -11.24 -14.43 16.59
CA SER A 273 -10.86 -13.57 15.46
C SER A 273 -10.99 -12.09 15.79
N LEU A 274 -12.05 -11.66 16.49
CA LEU A 274 -12.27 -10.27 16.91
C LEU A 274 -11.18 -9.79 17.88
N ILE A 275 -10.75 -10.63 18.80
CA ILE A 275 -9.75 -10.28 19.83
C ILE A 275 -8.33 -10.67 19.44
N LYS A 276 -8.10 -11.27 18.27
CA LYS A 276 -6.77 -11.67 17.75
C LYS A 276 -5.77 -10.53 17.85
N TYR A 277 -6.21 -9.32 17.51
CA TYR A 277 -5.45 -8.08 17.59
C TYR A 277 -5.84 -7.21 18.80
N ARG A 278 -6.21 -7.83 19.93
CA ARG A 278 -6.40 -7.20 21.26
C ARG A 278 -7.31 -5.97 21.28
N SER A 279 -8.26 -5.86 20.35
CA SER A 279 -9.29 -4.81 20.40
C SER A 279 -10.23 -5.08 21.58
N ARG A 280 -10.50 -4.05 22.38
CA ARG A 280 -11.53 -4.11 23.42
C ARG A 280 -12.88 -3.60 22.91
N GLY A 281 -12.86 -2.69 21.94
CA GLY A 281 -14.07 -2.21 21.28
C GLY A 281 -14.45 -3.06 20.07
N VAL A 282 -15.70 -3.50 20.00
CA VAL A 282 -16.27 -4.19 18.83
C VAL A 282 -17.53 -3.50 18.38
N ALA A 283 -17.59 -3.10 17.11
CA ALA A 283 -18.83 -2.63 16.49
C ALA A 283 -19.54 -3.81 15.79
N CYS A 284 -20.82 -3.94 16.07
CA CYS A 284 -21.64 -5.09 15.72
C CYS A 284 -22.80 -4.66 14.81
N PHE A 285 -22.69 -4.99 13.53
CA PHE A 285 -23.77 -4.91 12.56
C PHE A 285 -24.42 -6.29 12.45
N LEU A 286 -24.99 -6.72 13.58
CA LEU A 286 -25.55 -8.04 13.80
C LEU A 286 -27.04 -7.95 14.10
N ARG A 287 -27.78 -8.99 13.74
CA ARG A 287 -29.18 -9.16 14.19
C ARG A 287 -29.22 -9.44 15.69
N GLU A 288 -30.36 -9.19 16.32
CA GLU A 288 -30.57 -9.43 17.76
C GLU A 288 -30.08 -10.82 18.22
N ALA A 289 -30.53 -11.90 17.55
CA ALA A 289 -30.17 -13.26 17.94
C ALA A 289 -28.65 -13.51 17.86
N GLU A 290 -28.00 -12.95 16.84
CA GLU A 290 -26.55 -13.06 16.64
C GLU A 290 -25.78 -12.25 17.67
N MET A 291 -26.27 -11.05 18.03
CA MET A 291 -25.69 -10.22 19.09
C MET A 291 -25.74 -10.94 20.45
N ARG A 292 -26.85 -11.62 20.78
CA ARG A 292 -26.98 -12.43 22.00
C ARG A 292 -26.02 -13.62 21.99
N ARG A 293 -25.87 -14.31 20.85
CA ARG A 293 -24.90 -15.41 20.70
C ARG A 293 -23.45 -14.92 20.81
N LEU A 294 -23.12 -13.79 20.19
CA LEU A 294 -21.80 -13.17 20.32
C LEU A 294 -21.49 -12.81 21.76
N ARG A 295 -22.46 -12.23 22.48
CA ARG A 295 -22.31 -11.93 23.91
C ARG A 295 -22.03 -13.19 24.72
N ALA A 296 -22.79 -14.27 24.49
CA ALA A 296 -22.56 -15.54 25.17
C ALA A 296 -21.17 -16.13 24.87
N ALA A 297 -20.68 -16.00 23.62
CA ALA A 297 -19.32 -16.42 23.24
C ALA A 297 -18.24 -15.56 23.92
N VAL A 298 -18.46 -14.24 24.03
CA VAL A 298 -17.58 -13.32 24.76
C VAL A 298 -17.49 -13.71 26.24
N GLU A 299 -18.60 -14.09 26.87
CA GLU A 299 -18.62 -14.53 28.28
C GLU A 299 -17.90 -15.87 28.49
N ARG A 300 -17.94 -16.78 27.51
CA ARG A 300 -17.19 -18.05 27.56
C ARG A 300 -15.69 -17.84 27.42
N SER A 301 -15.25 -16.80 26.72
CA SER A 301 -13.84 -16.47 26.55
C SER A 301 -13.29 -15.74 27.78
N SER A 302 -12.39 -16.40 28.51
CA SER A 302 -11.70 -15.80 29.68
C SER A 302 -11.01 -14.47 29.36
N ARG A 303 -10.56 -14.30 28.11
CA ARG A 303 -9.85 -13.11 27.61
C ARG A 303 -10.79 -11.96 27.27
N ALA A 304 -11.98 -12.28 26.75
CA ALA A 304 -12.94 -11.29 26.27
C ALA A 304 -13.95 -10.86 27.35
N ALA A 305 -14.28 -11.76 28.28
CA ALA A 305 -15.39 -11.62 29.22
C ALA A 305 -15.39 -10.31 30.04
N SER A 306 -14.20 -9.81 30.43
CA SER A 306 -14.05 -8.60 31.24
C SER A 306 -13.56 -7.36 30.47
N GLY A 307 -13.12 -7.55 29.22
CA GLY A 307 -12.42 -6.52 28.45
C GLY A 307 -13.17 -6.02 27.22
N VAL A 308 -14.08 -6.81 26.65
CA VAL A 308 -14.75 -6.48 25.39
C VAL A 308 -16.04 -5.70 25.62
N PHE A 309 -16.21 -4.60 24.90
CA PHE A 309 -17.40 -3.77 24.88
C PHE A 309 -18.01 -3.77 23.47
N LEU A 310 -19.28 -4.16 23.38
CA LEU A 310 -19.98 -4.34 22.10
C LEU A 310 -20.87 -3.13 21.79
N ILE A 311 -20.75 -2.55 20.59
CA ILE A 311 -21.67 -1.50 20.10
C ILE A 311 -22.54 -2.07 19.00
N GLY A 312 -23.81 -2.30 19.29
CA GLY A 312 -24.80 -2.80 18.35
C GLY A 312 -25.35 -1.72 17.41
N SER A 313 -25.83 -2.15 16.24
CA SER A 313 -26.61 -1.32 15.31
C SER A 313 -28.11 -1.40 15.57
N ARG A 314 -28.93 -0.72 14.76
CA ARG A 314 -30.41 -0.78 14.83
C ARG A 314 -30.99 -2.20 14.80
N GLU A 315 -30.31 -3.14 14.14
CA GLU A 315 -30.75 -4.53 14.04
C GLU A 315 -30.72 -5.27 15.39
N SER A 316 -30.06 -4.69 16.38
CA SER A 316 -29.94 -5.22 17.74
C SER A 316 -30.65 -4.35 18.78
N LEU A 317 -31.55 -3.45 18.37
CA LEU A 317 -32.17 -2.46 19.27
C LEU A 317 -32.91 -3.11 20.44
N ASN A 318 -33.56 -4.26 20.26
CA ASN A 318 -34.25 -4.99 21.33
C ASN A 318 -33.31 -5.56 22.41
N VAL A 319 -32.01 -5.67 22.13
CA VAL A 319 -30.98 -6.01 23.13
C VAL A 319 -30.79 -4.87 24.15
N LEU A 320 -31.27 -3.65 23.85
CA LEU A 320 -31.15 -2.50 24.75
C LEU A 320 -31.65 -2.79 26.17
N THR A 321 -32.70 -3.62 26.29
CA THR A 321 -33.27 -4.03 27.59
C THR A 321 -32.33 -4.90 28.43
N ASP A 322 -31.32 -5.53 27.81
CA ASP A 322 -30.28 -6.34 28.45
C ASP A 322 -29.01 -5.55 28.78
N LEU A 323 -28.85 -4.35 28.20
CA LEU A 323 -27.73 -3.44 28.43
C LEU A 323 -27.89 -2.67 29.75
N ARG A 324 -28.23 -3.41 30.80
CA ARG A 324 -28.49 -2.88 32.15
C ARG A 324 -27.18 -2.56 32.85
N GLY A 325 -27.20 -1.45 33.58
CA GLY A 325 -26.05 -0.95 34.33
C GLY A 325 -26.01 0.57 34.31
N GLY A 326 -25.43 1.14 35.37
CA GLY A 326 -25.24 2.56 35.55
C GLY A 326 -24.05 2.80 36.46
N ILE A 327 -23.67 4.07 36.65
CA ILE A 327 -22.53 4.40 37.52
C ILE A 327 -22.78 3.98 38.97
N ASN A 328 -24.05 3.98 39.38
CA ASN A 328 -24.46 3.66 40.75
C ASN A 328 -24.65 2.16 40.98
N THR A 329 -24.50 1.31 39.95
CA THR A 329 -24.63 -0.14 40.07
C THR A 329 -23.26 -0.81 40.01
N SER A 330 -23.09 -1.91 40.75
CA SER A 330 -21.84 -2.69 40.72
C SER A 330 -21.57 -3.34 39.36
N ALA A 331 -22.62 -3.60 38.58
CA ALA A 331 -22.53 -4.10 37.21
C ALA A 331 -22.58 -2.94 36.20
N LYS A 332 -21.59 -2.87 35.31
CA LYS A 332 -21.56 -1.97 34.14
C LYS A 332 -22.26 -2.64 32.94
N PRO A 333 -22.84 -1.86 32.01
CA PRO A 333 -23.37 -2.44 30.80
C PRO A 333 -22.23 -3.08 29.98
N TRP A 334 -22.50 -4.24 29.39
CA TRP A 334 -21.54 -4.96 28.55
C TRP A 334 -21.43 -4.41 27.12
N GLY A 335 -22.28 -3.45 26.78
CA GLY A 335 -22.34 -2.85 25.47
C GLY A 335 -23.24 -1.62 25.41
N ALA A 336 -23.38 -1.07 24.22
CA ALA A 336 -24.26 0.05 23.87
C ALA A 336 -24.92 -0.21 22.50
N VAL A 337 -25.90 0.60 22.13
CA VAL A 337 -26.44 0.64 20.76
C VAL A 337 -26.16 2.01 20.17
N PHE A 338 -25.72 2.04 18.92
CA PHE A 338 -25.56 3.26 18.14
C PHE A 338 -26.60 3.28 17.01
N VAL A 339 -27.56 4.20 17.11
CA VAL A 339 -28.78 4.20 16.30
C VAL A 339 -29.20 5.61 15.94
N SER A 340 -29.87 5.78 14.80
CA SER A 340 -30.45 7.06 14.41
C SER A 340 -31.64 7.41 15.31
N ALA A 341 -31.94 8.71 15.44
CA ALA A 341 -33.06 9.18 16.24
C ALA A 341 -34.40 8.52 15.85
N TYR A 342 -35.22 8.23 16.86
CA TYR A 342 -36.57 7.71 16.74
C TYR A 342 -37.38 8.11 17.98
N THR A 343 -38.71 7.97 17.91
CA THR A 343 -39.58 8.19 19.07
C THR A 343 -39.70 6.90 19.86
N PRO A 344 -39.30 6.86 21.15
CA PRO A 344 -39.31 5.63 21.94
C PRO A 344 -40.74 5.15 22.26
N PRO A 345 -40.92 3.85 22.59
CA PRO A 345 -42.22 3.24 22.84
C PRO A 345 -43.10 4.02 23.83
N ALA A 346 -42.53 4.44 24.96
CA ALA A 346 -43.27 5.16 26.00
C ALA A 346 -43.87 6.48 25.52
N GLU A 347 -43.20 7.16 24.59
CA GLU A 347 -43.65 8.43 24.03
C GLU A 347 -44.70 8.23 22.93
N LEU A 348 -44.56 7.21 22.08
CA LEU A 348 -45.62 6.84 21.12
C LEU A 348 -46.92 6.47 21.86
N VAL A 349 -46.80 5.75 22.98
CA VAL A 349 -47.97 5.41 23.81
C VAL A 349 -48.57 6.65 24.46
N SER A 350 -47.76 7.57 24.99
CA SER A 350 -48.26 8.81 25.61
C SER A 350 -48.89 9.77 24.60
N GLN A 351 -48.47 9.72 23.33
CA GLN A 351 -49.07 10.43 22.21
C GLN A 351 -50.35 9.77 21.68
N GLY A 352 -50.75 8.60 22.22
CA GLY A 352 -52.04 7.98 21.92
C GLY A 352 -52.04 7.03 20.72
N PHE A 353 -50.89 6.54 20.25
CA PHE A 353 -50.81 5.61 19.10
C PHE A 353 -51.35 4.21 19.39
N PHE A 354 -51.39 3.78 20.65
CA PHE A 354 -51.80 2.43 21.05
C PHE A 354 -52.97 2.46 22.06
N PRO A 355 -54.13 3.02 21.71
CA PRO A 355 -55.23 3.28 22.65
C PRO A 355 -55.86 2.00 23.27
N THR A 356 -55.90 0.89 22.53
CA THR A 356 -56.48 -0.39 22.94
C THR A 356 -55.46 -1.30 23.62
N THR A 357 -54.24 -1.36 23.08
CA THR A 357 -53.16 -2.21 23.57
C THR A 357 -52.34 -1.59 24.72
N ARG A 358 -52.55 -0.30 25.01
CA ARG A 358 -51.95 0.45 26.15
C ARG A 358 -50.42 0.28 26.28
N GLY A 359 -49.73 0.11 25.15
CA GLY A 359 -48.27 0.04 25.11
C GLY A 359 -47.64 -1.32 25.36
N THR A 360 -48.42 -2.40 25.59
CA THR A 360 -47.83 -3.76 25.67
C THR A 360 -47.46 -4.33 24.30
N ALA A 361 -47.85 -3.65 23.22
CA ALA A 361 -47.73 -4.14 21.85
C ALA A 361 -46.66 -3.42 21.03
N VAL A 362 -45.75 -2.64 21.65
CA VAL A 362 -44.66 -1.95 20.96
C VAL A 362 -43.36 -2.05 21.79
N ASP A 363 -42.30 -2.49 21.14
CA ASP A 363 -40.94 -2.53 21.67
C ASP A 363 -40.04 -1.51 20.96
N GLU A 364 -38.78 -1.42 21.36
CA GLU A 364 -37.85 -0.41 20.81
C GLU A 364 -37.66 -0.59 19.29
N TYR A 365 -37.50 -1.83 18.80
CA TYR A 365 -37.36 -2.11 17.38
C TYR A 365 -38.63 -1.72 16.59
N GLY A 366 -39.82 -2.10 17.08
CA GLY A 366 -41.08 -1.70 16.48
C GLY A 366 -41.29 -0.19 16.48
N ALA A 367 -40.95 0.49 17.58
CA ALA A 367 -41.01 1.95 17.68
C ALA A 367 -40.06 2.65 16.69
N PHE A 368 -38.87 2.09 16.46
CA PHE A 368 -37.93 2.58 15.45
C PHE A 368 -38.53 2.52 14.05
N VAL A 369 -39.04 1.34 13.65
CA VAL A 369 -39.65 1.14 12.32
C VAL A 369 -40.88 2.02 12.15
N LEU A 370 -41.76 2.07 13.15
CA LEU A 370 -42.96 2.90 13.13
C LEU A 370 -42.62 4.38 13.00
N SER A 371 -41.63 4.90 13.76
CA SER A 371 -41.22 6.31 13.68
C SER A 371 -40.80 6.70 12.26
N HIS A 372 -40.01 5.87 11.57
CA HIS A 372 -39.57 6.12 10.21
C HIS A 372 -40.69 5.95 9.18
N LEU A 373 -41.63 5.02 9.43
CA LEU A 373 -42.83 4.84 8.61
C LEU A 373 -43.74 6.08 8.68
N LEU A 374 -43.96 6.62 9.88
CA LEU A 374 -44.74 7.84 10.09
C LEU A 374 -44.09 9.06 9.43
N ASP A 375 -42.75 9.17 9.49
CA ASP A 375 -42.03 10.21 8.74
C ASP A 375 -42.15 10.03 7.23
N GLY A 376 -42.25 8.78 6.76
CA GLY A 376 -42.56 8.48 5.38
C GLY A 376 -43.91 9.03 4.95
N LEU A 377 -44.94 8.85 5.79
CA LEU A 377 -46.28 9.41 5.57
C LEU A 377 -46.26 10.94 5.63
N LEU A 378 -45.59 11.53 6.62
CA LEU A 378 -45.43 12.99 6.72
C LEU A 378 -44.73 13.59 5.50
N THR A 379 -43.82 12.86 4.87
CA THR A 379 -43.17 13.32 3.64
C THR A 379 -44.18 13.48 2.50
N LEU A 380 -45.12 12.55 2.36
CA LEU A 380 -46.19 12.65 1.36
C LEU A 380 -47.16 13.81 1.68
N ASP A 381 -47.47 14.02 2.96
CA ASP A 381 -48.31 15.14 3.41
C ASP A 381 -47.62 16.49 3.15
N ALA A 382 -46.32 16.60 3.45
CA ALA A 382 -45.50 17.78 3.19
C ALA A 382 -45.32 18.07 1.69
N ALA A 383 -45.31 17.03 0.85
CA ALA A 383 -45.36 17.13 -0.60
C ALA A 383 -46.78 17.44 -1.14
N LYS A 384 -47.75 17.76 -0.26
CA LYS A 384 -49.15 18.08 -0.59
C LYS A 384 -49.87 16.93 -1.31
N GLY A 385 -49.48 15.69 -1.02
CA GLY A 385 -50.03 14.48 -1.62
C GLY A 385 -49.53 14.20 -3.04
N VAL A 386 -48.52 14.91 -3.53
CA VAL A 386 -47.94 14.64 -4.87
C VAL A 386 -47.00 13.43 -4.76
N ILE A 387 -47.35 12.33 -5.42
CA ILE A 387 -46.56 11.08 -5.41
C ILE A 387 -45.71 10.87 -6.67
N ASP A 388 -46.04 11.54 -7.78
CA ASP A 388 -45.34 11.36 -9.07
C ASP A 388 -44.16 12.32 -9.27
N ASP A 389 -44.08 13.38 -8.48
CA ASP A 389 -43.01 14.37 -8.53
C ASP A 389 -41.95 14.08 -7.45
N MET A 390 -40.90 13.35 -7.85
CA MET A 390 -39.77 13.06 -6.98
C MET A 390 -39.03 14.32 -6.53
N SER A 391 -39.06 15.42 -7.28
CA SER A 391 -38.44 16.68 -6.88
C SER A 391 -39.23 17.34 -5.75
N ALA A 392 -40.56 17.31 -5.80
CA ALA A 392 -41.40 17.79 -4.71
C ALA A 392 -41.23 16.94 -3.43
N LEU A 393 -41.21 15.61 -3.57
CA LEU A 393 -40.99 14.67 -2.45
C LEU A 393 -39.62 14.89 -1.78
N ARG A 394 -38.56 15.09 -2.57
CA ARG A 394 -37.21 15.31 -2.05
C ARG A 394 -36.98 16.74 -1.55
N ALA A 395 -37.83 17.69 -1.91
CA ALA A 395 -37.80 19.04 -1.37
C ALA A 395 -38.54 19.16 -0.02
N ALA A 396 -39.29 18.13 0.39
CA ALA A 396 -40.00 18.11 1.66
C ALA A 396 -39.03 18.28 2.84
N ARG A 397 -39.41 19.18 3.75
CA ARG A 397 -38.74 19.39 5.05
C ARG A 397 -39.78 19.59 6.13
N PHE A 398 -39.65 18.86 7.23
CA PHE A 398 -40.56 18.92 8.37
C PHE A 398 -39.90 18.41 9.64
N SER A 399 -40.53 18.66 10.79
CA SER A 399 -40.17 18.01 12.06
C SER A 399 -41.08 16.80 12.23
N GLY A 400 -40.47 15.62 12.24
CA GLY A 400 -41.16 14.34 12.37
C GLY A 400 -40.83 13.60 13.66
N TYR A 401 -41.14 12.31 13.67
CA TYR A 401 -40.94 11.38 14.79
C TYR A 401 -39.47 10.95 14.93
N THR A 402 -38.63 11.19 13.91
CA THR A 402 -37.18 10.94 13.96
C THR A 402 -36.36 12.23 14.01
N GLY A 403 -36.99 13.35 14.39
CA GLY A 403 -36.37 14.68 14.44
C GLY A 403 -36.63 15.50 13.18
N SER A 404 -35.70 16.37 12.79
CA SER A 404 -35.80 17.10 11.52
C SER A 404 -35.54 16.16 10.35
N VAL A 405 -36.44 16.17 9.37
CA VAL A 405 -36.36 15.33 8.17
C VAL A 405 -36.19 16.23 6.95
N GLY A 406 -35.22 15.89 6.12
CA GLY A 406 -34.97 16.52 4.82
C GLY A 406 -34.04 15.68 3.97
N PHE A 407 -33.92 16.04 2.68
CA PHE A 407 -33.06 15.34 1.72
C PHE A 407 -32.03 16.28 1.09
N ASP A 408 -30.88 15.72 0.75
CA ASP A 408 -29.84 16.43 0.01
C ASP A 408 -30.26 16.63 -1.45
N SER A 409 -30.02 17.83 -2.00
CA SER A 409 -30.43 18.14 -3.37
C SER A 409 -29.57 17.49 -4.45
N ILE A 410 -28.39 16.95 -4.11
CA ILE A 410 -27.45 16.32 -5.05
C ILE A 410 -27.53 14.80 -4.92
N TYR A 411 -27.40 14.30 -3.70
CA TYR A 411 -27.35 12.86 -3.43
C TYR A 411 -28.73 12.26 -3.17
N TYR A 412 -29.76 13.08 -2.93
CA TYR A 412 -31.12 12.64 -2.63
C TYR A 412 -31.21 11.68 -1.43
N GLN A 413 -30.26 11.78 -0.52
CA GLN A 413 -30.20 10.99 0.71
C GLN A 413 -30.64 11.82 1.90
N ARG A 414 -31.10 11.15 2.96
CA ARG A 414 -31.56 11.80 4.19
C ARG A 414 -30.44 12.59 4.86
N ILE A 415 -30.72 13.86 5.14
CA ILE A 415 -29.86 14.79 5.87
C ILE A 415 -30.52 15.22 7.19
N GLU A 416 -29.85 16.09 7.95
CA GLU A 416 -30.28 16.51 9.29
C GLU A 416 -30.40 15.32 10.26
N THR A 417 -29.52 14.33 10.06
CA THR A 417 -29.54 13.07 10.78
C THR A 417 -28.81 13.19 12.11
N VAL A 418 -29.40 12.57 13.14
CA VAL A 418 -28.79 12.46 14.47
C VAL A 418 -28.68 10.99 14.81
N PHE A 419 -27.49 10.56 15.19
CA PHE A 419 -27.21 9.26 15.76
C PHE A 419 -26.85 9.40 17.23
N SER A 420 -27.31 8.47 18.04
CA SER A 420 -27.16 8.48 19.50
C SER A 420 -26.53 7.17 19.98
N LEU A 421 -25.56 7.28 20.88
CA LEU A 421 -25.03 6.15 21.65
C LEU A 421 -25.85 5.98 22.93
N ILE A 422 -26.56 4.86 23.04
CA ILE A 422 -27.55 4.62 24.08
C ILE A 422 -27.30 3.30 24.83
N THR A 423 -27.78 3.22 26.06
CA THR A 423 -27.80 2.03 26.93
C THR A 423 -29.15 1.94 27.64
N ALA A 424 -29.42 0.88 28.42
CA ALA A 424 -30.70 0.78 29.14
C ALA A 424 -30.95 1.96 30.10
N SER A 425 -29.89 2.56 30.63
CA SER A 425 -29.98 3.69 31.57
C SER A 425 -29.91 5.06 30.90
N HIS A 426 -29.43 5.13 29.65
CA HIS A 426 -29.27 6.37 28.87
C HIS A 426 -29.97 6.19 27.53
N THR A 427 -31.21 6.64 27.46
CA THR A 427 -32.13 6.40 26.33
C THR A 427 -31.86 7.34 25.15
N VAL A 428 -32.59 7.18 24.04
CA VAL A 428 -32.46 8.08 22.87
C VAL A 428 -32.78 9.55 23.19
N ARG A 429 -33.56 9.82 24.26
CA ARG A 429 -33.89 11.17 24.75
C ARG A 429 -32.87 11.73 25.75
N ASP A 430 -32.06 10.85 26.35
CA ASP A 430 -30.95 11.20 27.24
C ASP A 430 -29.71 10.35 26.89
N PRO A 431 -29.11 10.59 25.70
CA PRO A 431 -28.04 9.74 25.18
C PRO A 431 -26.68 10.09 25.79
N LEU A 432 -25.74 9.12 25.80
CA LEU A 432 -24.36 9.38 26.24
C LEU A 432 -23.65 10.34 25.30
N VAL A 433 -23.71 10.04 24.00
CA VAL A 433 -23.07 10.79 22.94
C VAL A 433 -24.03 10.92 21.77
N THR A 434 -24.05 12.09 21.16
CA THR A 434 -24.74 12.33 19.90
C THR A 434 -23.76 12.69 18.79
N TRP A 435 -24.05 12.21 17.59
CA TRP A 435 -23.39 12.59 16.35
C TRP A 435 -24.44 13.13 15.41
N SER A 436 -24.24 14.34 14.89
CA SER A 436 -25.22 15.01 14.05
C SER A 436 -24.60 15.48 12.73
N LEU A 437 -25.30 15.21 11.63
CA LEU A 437 -24.91 15.64 10.30
C LEU A 437 -26.01 16.50 9.69
N LYS A 438 -25.75 17.80 9.60
CA LYS A 438 -26.71 18.75 9.02
C LYS A 438 -26.89 18.54 7.52
N ASN A 439 -25.79 18.40 6.77
CA ASN A 439 -25.77 18.08 5.34
C ASN A 439 -24.39 17.51 4.96
N TYR A 440 -24.26 16.92 3.77
CA TYR A 440 -23.01 16.30 3.31
C TYR A 440 -21.83 17.26 3.06
N SER A 441 -22.09 18.57 3.03
CA SER A 441 -21.06 19.61 2.85
C SER A 441 -20.55 20.21 4.16
N SER A 442 -21.23 19.95 5.28
CA SER A 442 -20.88 20.50 6.59
C SER A 442 -20.16 19.44 7.43
N PRO A 443 -19.19 19.83 8.28
CA PRO A 443 -18.59 18.89 9.21
C PRO A 443 -19.65 18.38 10.19
N ALA A 444 -19.54 17.11 10.57
CA ALA A 444 -20.41 16.53 11.59
C ALA A 444 -20.07 17.10 12.98
N VAL A 445 -21.08 17.18 13.85
CA VAL A 445 -20.93 17.69 15.22
C VAL A 445 -21.17 16.55 16.21
N GLN A 446 -20.22 16.37 17.12
CA GLN A 446 -20.26 15.38 18.20
C GLN A 446 -20.45 16.08 19.54
N VAL A 447 -21.40 15.61 20.34
CA VAL A 447 -21.64 16.11 21.69
C VAL A 447 -21.68 14.93 22.66
N ASN A 448 -20.72 14.89 23.58
CA ASN A 448 -20.74 14.00 24.73
C ASN A 448 -21.42 14.73 25.89
N TRP A 449 -22.64 14.34 26.21
CA TRP A 449 -23.50 15.06 27.15
C TRP A 449 -23.00 14.97 28.59
N ASN A 450 -22.37 13.85 28.94
CA ASN A 450 -21.70 13.69 30.22
C ASN A 450 -20.41 12.84 30.06
N PRO A 451 -19.26 13.47 29.84
CA PRO A 451 -18.00 12.77 29.60
C PRO A 451 -17.56 11.86 30.76
N GLU A 452 -17.83 12.26 32.01
CA GLU A 452 -17.51 11.46 33.18
C GLU A 452 -18.33 10.18 33.19
N VAL A 453 -19.65 10.28 32.96
CA VAL A 453 -20.54 9.12 32.87
C VAL A 453 -20.16 8.22 31.71
N THR A 454 -19.93 8.80 30.54
CA THR A 454 -19.53 8.05 29.34
C THR A 454 -18.24 7.27 29.59
N SER A 455 -17.23 7.90 30.19
CA SER A 455 -15.95 7.22 30.50
C SER A 455 -16.06 6.16 31.60
N ALA A 456 -17.05 6.29 32.49
CA ALA A 456 -17.31 5.32 33.55
C ALA A 456 -18.05 4.08 33.02
N LEU A 457 -18.97 4.26 32.06
CA LEU A 457 -19.81 3.19 31.51
C LEU A 457 -19.17 2.49 30.30
N VAL A 458 -18.46 3.23 29.46
CA VAL A 458 -17.84 2.71 28.24
C VAL A 458 -16.35 2.49 28.47
N SER A 459 -15.91 1.23 28.33
CA SER A 459 -14.51 0.87 28.43
C SER A 459 -13.69 1.52 27.31
N LYS A 460 -12.53 2.12 27.64
CA LYS A 460 -11.57 2.58 26.63
C LYS A 460 -10.97 1.39 25.86
N SER A 461 -10.67 1.59 24.58
CA SER A 461 -9.97 0.62 23.73
C SER A 461 -8.64 1.22 23.25
N PRO A 462 -7.57 1.21 24.07
CA PRO A 462 -6.28 1.76 23.67
C PRO A 462 -5.67 0.94 22.52
N LEU A 463 -4.77 1.56 21.74
CA LEU A 463 -4.08 0.88 20.65
C LEU A 463 -3.04 -0.07 21.26
N ARG A 464 -3.44 -1.33 21.48
CA ARG A 464 -2.58 -2.43 22.00
C ARG A 464 -1.90 -3.21 20.89
N THR A 465 -1.88 -2.63 19.69
CA THR A 465 -1.43 -3.28 18.46
C THR A 465 -0.71 -2.27 17.60
N ALA A 466 0.52 -2.58 17.20
CA ALA A 466 1.24 -1.76 16.23
C ALA A 466 0.85 -2.22 14.82
N LYS A 467 0.18 -1.36 14.06
CA LYS A 467 -0.15 -1.64 12.65
C LYS A 467 1.09 -1.37 11.79
N ILE A 468 1.63 -2.43 11.20
CA ILE A 468 2.85 -2.38 10.38
C ILE A 468 2.44 -2.43 8.92
N CYS A 469 2.59 -1.31 8.22
CA CYS A 469 2.30 -1.23 6.80
C CYS A 469 3.57 -1.63 6.04
N MET A 470 3.58 -2.84 5.46
CA MET A 470 4.73 -3.46 4.83
C MET A 470 4.63 -3.26 3.32
N ALA A 471 5.43 -2.36 2.78
CA ALA A 471 5.49 -2.05 1.35
C ALA A 471 6.66 -2.77 0.68
N SER A 472 6.42 -3.29 -0.53
CA SER A 472 7.46 -3.99 -1.30
C SER A 472 7.13 -4.09 -2.79
N PRO A 473 8.11 -4.04 -3.72
CA PRO A 473 7.90 -4.48 -5.09
C PRO A 473 7.62 -5.99 -5.16
N SER A 474 6.83 -6.41 -6.16
CA SER A 474 6.36 -7.80 -6.31
C SER A 474 7.38 -8.77 -6.94
N SER A 475 8.68 -8.66 -6.62
CA SER A 475 9.72 -9.58 -7.10
C SER A 475 10.02 -10.70 -6.09
N CYS A 476 10.62 -11.81 -6.52
CA CYS A 476 10.96 -12.90 -5.60
C CYS A 476 11.93 -12.50 -4.49
N ALA A 477 12.99 -11.73 -4.79
CA ALA A 477 13.95 -11.28 -3.80
C ALA A 477 13.29 -10.46 -2.68
N PHE A 478 12.49 -9.46 -3.06
CA PHE A 478 11.78 -8.61 -2.10
C PHE A 478 10.66 -9.36 -1.37
N THR A 479 9.98 -10.29 -2.04
CA THR A 479 8.96 -11.16 -1.43
C THR A 479 9.59 -12.04 -0.34
N GLN A 480 10.75 -12.65 -0.60
CA GLN A 480 11.49 -13.42 0.40
C GLN A 480 11.88 -12.57 1.61
N MET A 481 12.37 -11.34 1.39
CA MET A 481 12.70 -10.41 2.48
C MET A 481 11.47 -10.06 3.32
N MET A 482 10.35 -9.74 2.66
CA MET A 482 9.12 -9.36 3.35
C MET A 482 8.49 -10.53 4.11
N VAL A 483 8.49 -11.74 3.54
CA VAL A 483 8.05 -12.98 4.22
C VAL A 483 8.94 -13.29 5.43
N SER A 484 10.24 -13.10 5.33
CA SER A 484 11.18 -13.32 6.44
C SER A 484 10.94 -12.35 7.59
N MET A 485 10.72 -11.07 7.28
CA MET A 485 10.35 -10.04 8.26
C MET A 485 9.00 -10.35 8.90
N LEU A 486 8.00 -10.70 8.08
CA LEU A 486 6.66 -11.05 8.53
C LEU A 486 6.68 -12.24 9.48
N PHE A 487 7.46 -13.27 9.17
CA PHE A 487 7.59 -14.46 10.02
C PHE A 487 7.99 -14.08 11.45
N VAL A 488 9.04 -13.28 11.61
CA VAL A 488 9.53 -12.86 12.93
C VAL A 488 8.46 -12.08 13.72
N LEU A 489 7.73 -11.18 13.07
CA LEU A 489 6.62 -10.45 13.70
C LEU A 489 5.48 -11.38 14.13
N THR A 490 5.17 -12.39 13.30
CA THR A 490 4.12 -13.36 13.61
C THR A 490 4.52 -14.36 14.70
N VAL A 491 5.80 -14.75 14.77
CA VAL A 491 6.35 -15.56 15.88
C VAL A 491 6.23 -14.78 17.18
N TYR A 492 6.60 -13.49 17.19
CA TYR A 492 6.39 -12.65 18.36
C TYR A 492 4.92 -12.61 18.78
N ASN A 493 3.99 -12.44 17.83
CA ASN A 493 2.55 -12.47 18.10
C ASN A 493 2.10 -13.79 18.74
N LYS A 494 2.65 -14.92 18.29
CA LYS A 494 2.38 -16.25 18.85
C LYS A 494 2.91 -16.37 20.29
N ASP A 495 4.10 -15.84 20.56
CA ASP A 495 4.73 -15.86 21.90
C ASP A 495 4.02 -14.95 22.92
N VAL A 496 3.31 -13.93 22.45
CA VAL A 496 2.45 -13.10 23.30
C VAL A 496 1.00 -13.55 23.28
N GLU A 497 0.65 -14.57 22.47
CA GLU A 497 -0.74 -14.89 22.19
C GLU A 497 -1.49 -15.15 23.48
N ASP A 498 -1.00 -15.95 24.42
CA ASP A 498 -1.73 -16.31 25.64
C ASP A 498 -1.62 -15.31 26.82
N ARG A 499 -0.91 -14.19 26.64
CA ARG A 499 -0.76 -13.18 27.70
C ARG A 499 -1.87 -12.13 27.64
N ASP A 500 -2.54 -11.82 28.74
CA ASP A 500 -3.64 -10.82 28.78
C ASP A 500 -3.32 -9.52 29.52
N GLY A 501 -2.06 -9.36 29.91
CA GLY A 501 -1.60 -8.16 30.59
C GLY A 501 -1.74 -6.90 29.74
N ASP A 502 -2.04 -5.79 30.41
CA ASP A 502 -2.12 -4.47 29.79
C ASP A 502 -0.74 -3.96 29.31
N ASP A 503 0.33 -4.64 29.69
CA ASP A 503 1.73 -4.43 29.32
C ASP A 503 2.14 -5.14 28.02
N VAL A 504 1.25 -5.92 27.41
CA VAL A 504 1.54 -6.73 26.22
C VAL A 504 0.91 -6.12 24.97
N PHE A 505 1.66 -6.14 23.87
CA PHE A 505 1.22 -5.67 22.56
C PHE A 505 1.40 -6.76 21.49
N ASN A 506 0.80 -6.56 20.32
CA ASN A 506 1.04 -7.39 19.15
C ASN A 506 1.20 -6.54 17.88
N PHE A 507 1.62 -7.20 16.80
CA PHE A 507 1.78 -6.60 15.49
C PHE A 507 0.60 -6.93 14.60
N TYR A 508 0.05 -5.93 13.93
CA TYR A 508 -0.92 -6.11 12.85
C TYR A 508 -0.26 -5.79 11.50
N PRO A 509 0.38 -6.79 10.86
CA PRO A 509 1.00 -6.59 9.57
C PRO A 509 -0.06 -6.40 8.48
N VAL A 510 0.22 -5.50 7.54
CA VAL A 510 -0.56 -5.28 6.32
C VAL A 510 0.42 -5.21 5.16
N ALA A 511 0.36 -6.18 4.25
CA ALA A 511 1.20 -6.19 3.05
C ALA A 511 0.62 -5.29 1.96
N LEU A 512 1.50 -4.59 1.25
CA LEU A 512 1.16 -3.62 0.22
C LEU A 512 2.15 -3.75 -0.95
N SER A 513 1.66 -4.12 -2.12
CA SER A 513 2.48 -4.07 -3.32
C SER A 513 2.75 -2.62 -3.70
N ALA A 514 4.03 -2.24 -3.71
CA ALA A 514 4.48 -0.92 -4.13
C ALA A 514 4.49 -0.77 -5.67
N GLY A 515 4.41 -1.88 -6.40
CA GLY A 515 4.66 -1.94 -7.83
C GLY A 515 6.10 -1.55 -8.20
N ALA A 516 6.43 -1.58 -9.49
CA ALA A 516 7.77 -1.22 -9.98
C ALA A 516 8.04 0.30 -9.95
N SER A 517 6.99 1.13 -10.02
CA SER A 517 7.09 2.60 -10.09
C SER A 517 6.72 3.34 -8.80
N GLY A 518 6.22 2.65 -7.79
CA GLY A 518 5.72 3.26 -6.54
C GLY A 518 4.32 3.88 -6.64
N VAL A 519 3.80 4.18 -7.83
CA VAL A 519 2.46 4.79 -8.01
C VAL A 519 1.36 3.86 -7.51
N THR A 520 1.43 2.58 -7.86
CA THR A 520 0.53 1.54 -7.34
C THR A 520 0.62 1.47 -5.82
N GLY A 521 1.85 1.55 -5.28
CA GLY A 521 2.07 1.62 -3.84
C GLY A 521 1.36 2.79 -3.18
N LEU A 522 1.46 3.99 -3.75
CA LEU A 522 0.82 5.18 -3.19
C LEU A 522 -0.71 5.06 -3.19
N ALA A 523 -1.30 4.54 -4.27
CA ALA A 523 -2.74 4.29 -4.34
C ALA A 523 -3.21 3.29 -3.26
N SER A 524 -2.39 2.28 -2.97
CA SER A 524 -2.65 1.28 -1.93
C SER A 524 -2.39 1.82 -0.51
N LEU A 525 -1.42 2.72 -0.33
CA LEU A 525 -1.05 3.26 0.98
C LEU A 525 -2.01 4.35 1.45
N ILE A 526 -2.38 5.32 0.59
CA ILE A 526 -3.19 6.49 0.96
C ILE A 526 -4.44 6.13 1.79
N PRO A 527 -5.23 5.09 1.44
CA PRO A 527 -6.42 4.70 2.20
C PRO A 527 -6.14 4.26 3.65
N ILE A 528 -4.94 3.76 3.93
CA ILE A 528 -4.58 3.16 5.23
C ILE A 528 -3.49 3.93 5.98
N ALA A 529 -2.82 4.90 5.33
CA ALA A 529 -1.67 5.63 5.85
C ALA A 529 -1.93 6.21 7.25
N ARG A 530 -3.09 6.85 7.46
CA ARG A 530 -3.50 7.46 8.75
C ARG A 530 -3.57 6.47 9.91
N THR A 531 -3.68 5.18 9.63
CA THR A 531 -3.77 4.12 10.65
C THR A 531 -2.46 3.33 10.81
N CYS A 532 -1.46 3.57 9.96
CA CYS A 532 -0.16 2.91 10.05
C CYS A 532 0.63 3.47 11.24
N THR A 533 1.07 2.60 12.16
CA THR A 533 1.97 2.98 13.25
C THR A 533 3.40 3.20 12.74
N VAL A 534 3.81 2.37 11.77
CA VAL A 534 5.12 2.44 11.11
C VAL A 534 5.00 1.81 9.72
N LEU A 535 5.77 2.31 8.78
CA LEU A 535 5.89 1.76 7.45
C LEU A 535 7.23 1.03 7.31
N THR A 536 7.23 -0.18 6.77
CA THR A 536 8.46 -0.88 6.38
C THR A 536 8.56 -0.98 4.87
N GLY A 537 9.78 -0.84 4.36
CA GLY A 537 10.01 -0.69 2.91
C GLY A 537 9.83 0.76 2.44
N PRO A 538 9.63 1.02 1.14
CA PRO A 538 9.23 0.05 0.11
C PRO A 538 10.35 -0.88 -0.36
N GLY A 539 11.60 -0.75 0.10
CA GLY A 539 12.66 -1.73 -0.17
C GLY A 539 13.36 -1.60 -1.53
N SER A 540 12.91 -0.72 -2.41
CA SER A 540 13.60 -0.39 -3.66
C SER A 540 13.98 1.09 -3.65
N ASP A 541 15.25 1.42 -3.88
CA ASP A 541 15.76 2.79 -3.90
C ASP A 541 14.94 3.73 -4.82
N PRO A 542 14.68 3.42 -6.11
CA PRO A 542 13.86 4.28 -6.97
C PRO A 542 12.42 4.42 -6.48
N VAL A 543 11.83 3.34 -5.96
CA VAL A 543 10.46 3.38 -5.41
C VAL A 543 10.41 4.23 -4.15
N ALA A 544 11.37 4.10 -3.25
CA ALA A 544 11.46 4.87 -2.00
C ALA A 544 11.65 6.36 -2.26
N MET A 545 12.45 6.75 -3.26
CA MET A 545 12.63 8.16 -3.62
C MET A 545 11.30 8.83 -4.02
N ALA A 546 10.41 8.11 -4.72
CA ALA A 546 9.09 8.60 -5.11
C ALA A 546 8.03 8.47 -4.00
N PHE A 547 8.11 7.38 -3.24
CA PHE A 547 7.09 6.97 -2.27
C PHE A 547 7.21 7.72 -0.94
N THR A 548 8.42 7.84 -0.40
CA THR A 548 8.65 8.38 0.96
C THR A 548 8.24 9.84 1.15
N PRO A 549 8.41 10.77 0.19
CA PRO A 549 7.93 12.15 0.37
C PRO A 549 6.42 12.22 0.69
N VAL A 550 5.60 11.34 0.11
CA VAL A 550 4.16 11.26 0.41
C VAL A 550 3.92 10.66 1.80
N VAL A 551 4.70 9.64 2.19
CA VAL A 551 4.64 9.04 3.54
C VAL A 551 4.94 10.07 4.62
N ASN A 552 5.90 10.97 4.37
CA ASN A 552 6.31 12.01 5.31
C ASN A 552 5.17 13.00 5.65
N GLU A 553 4.23 13.24 4.72
CA GLU A 553 3.07 14.09 5.00
C GLU A 553 2.12 13.49 6.06
N PHE A 554 2.12 12.17 6.18
CA PHE A 554 1.39 11.46 7.24
C PHE A 554 2.21 11.32 8.53
N ARG A 555 3.45 11.79 8.56
CA ARG A 555 4.38 11.71 9.71
C ARG A 555 4.59 10.29 10.23
N ILE A 556 4.53 9.31 9.34
CA ILE A 556 4.70 7.89 9.67
C ILE A 556 6.20 7.60 9.68
N PRO A 557 6.78 7.07 10.78
CA PRO A 557 8.14 6.55 10.77
C PRO A 557 8.28 5.46 9.71
N GLN A 558 9.35 5.52 8.93
CA GLN A 558 9.67 4.52 7.93
C GLN A 558 10.94 3.77 8.37
N LEU A 559 10.87 2.44 8.40
CA LEU A 559 12.02 1.56 8.60
C LEU A 559 12.21 0.70 7.35
N ASP A 560 13.07 1.14 6.45
CA ASP A 560 13.36 0.41 5.21
C ASP A 560 14.37 -0.73 5.44
N TYR A 561 14.16 -1.87 4.77
CA TYR A 561 14.97 -3.08 4.92
C TYR A 561 15.85 -3.39 3.69
N ALA A 562 15.72 -2.62 2.60
CA ALA A 562 16.45 -2.89 1.36
C ALA A 562 16.92 -1.63 0.60
N VAL A 563 16.72 -0.42 1.14
CA VAL A 563 17.20 0.85 0.58
C VAL A 563 18.57 1.24 1.11
N SER A 564 19.51 1.41 0.20
CA SER A 564 20.95 1.54 0.46
C SER A 564 21.51 2.91 0.13
N ASN A 565 20.80 3.72 -0.67
CA ASN A 565 21.30 4.99 -1.19
C ASN A 565 21.60 6.03 -0.08
N ASP A 566 22.76 6.66 -0.17
CA ASP A 566 23.24 7.67 0.77
C ASP A 566 22.43 8.97 0.67
N TYR A 567 21.74 9.18 -0.46
CA TYR A 567 20.84 10.33 -0.69
C TYR A 567 19.76 10.51 0.40
N PHE A 568 19.24 9.42 0.96
CA PHE A 568 18.26 9.45 2.05
C PHE A 568 18.86 9.99 3.35
N SER A 569 20.16 9.85 3.55
CA SER A 569 20.90 10.38 4.70
C SER A 569 21.34 11.82 4.49
N ASP A 570 21.76 12.16 3.28
CA ASP A 570 22.27 13.49 2.92
C ASP A 570 21.15 14.54 2.83
N SER A 571 19.89 14.10 2.64
CA SER A 571 18.72 14.97 2.51
C SER A 571 17.71 14.79 3.66
N PRO A 572 18.10 15.02 4.93
CA PRO A 572 17.25 14.74 6.10
C PRO A 572 15.97 15.60 6.14
N HIS A 573 15.98 16.77 5.49
CA HIS A 573 14.77 17.59 5.36
C HIS A 573 13.76 17.02 4.37
N ALA A 574 14.21 16.28 3.35
CA ALA A 574 13.33 15.59 2.41
C ALA A 574 12.83 14.25 2.97
N TYR A 575 13.61 13.62 3.86
CA TYR A 575 13.32 12.30 4.43
C TYR A 575 13.35 12.27 5.98
N PRO A 576 12.60 13.16 6.68
CA PRO A 576 12.73 13.34 8.13
C PRO A 576 12.31 12.12 8.96
N TYR A 577 11.42 11.27 8.46
CA TYR A 577 10.92 10.08 9.14
C TYR A 577 11.58 8.78 8.68
N PHE A 578 12.56 8.86 7.77
CA PHE A 578 13.23 7.69 7.21
C PHE A 578 14.29 7.13 8.17
N SER A 579 14.31 5.82 8.29
CA SER A 579 15.32 5.00 8.96
C SER A 579 15.49 3.70 8.18
N ARG A 580 16.61 2.99 8.36
CA ARG A 580 16.88 1.74 7.64
C ARG A 580 17.63 0.72 8.48
N SER A 581 17.31 -0.56 8.28
CA SER A 581 18.05 -1.70 8.84
C SER A 581 19.14 -2.21 7.90
N LEU A 582 19.07 -1.86 6.61
CA LEU A 582 20.12 -2.12 5.63
C LEU A 582 21.21 -1.03 5.74
N PRO A 583 22.51 -1.38 5.76
CA PRO A 583 23.61 -0.42 5.80
C PRO A 583 23.68 0.47 4.55
N THR A 584 24.32 1.63 4.71
CA THR A 584 24.55 2.59 3.62
C THR A 584 25.45 1.99 2.52
N ASN A 585 25.36 2.52 1.29
CA ASN A 585 26.17 2.01 0.17
C ASN A 585 27.67 2.09 0.44
N THR A 586 28.09 3.07 1.24
CA THR A 586 29.48 3.24 1.66
C THR A 586 30.09 1.94 2.21
N PHE A 587 29.36 1.15 3.00
CA PHE A 587 29.87 -0.12 3.55
C PHE A 587 30.10 -1.17 2.46
N ALA A 588 29.16 -1.31 1.52
CA ALA A 588 29.29 -2.25 0.41
C ALA A 588 30.42 -1.83 -0.56
N ASP A 589 30.55 -0.51 -0.80
CA ASP A 589 31.59 0.05 -1.66
C ASP A 589 32.99 -0.17 -1.05
N GLU A 590 33.14 0.03 0.26
CA GLU A 590 34.38 -0.30 0.97
C GLU A 590 34.71 -1.79 0.91
N ALA A 591 33.73 -2.68 1.05
CA ALA A 591 33.95 -4.12 0.93
C ALA A 591 34.48 -4.49 -0.48
N VAL A 592 33.85 -3.99 -1.55
CA VAL A 592 34.28 -4.24 -2.94
C VAL A 592 35.70 -3.72 -3.18
N THR A 593 36.00 -2.49 -2.76
CA THR A 593 37.33 -1.89 -2.97
C THR A 593 38.44 -2.64 -2.23
N GLN A 594 38.18 -3.13 -1.01
CA GLN A 594 39.15 -3.93 -0.26
C GLN A 594 39.36 -5.32 -0.87
N ILE A 595 38.32 -5.93 -1.47
CA ILE A 595 38.45 -7.19 -2.22
C ILE A 595 39.36 -6.98 -3.44
N CYS A 596 39.15 -5.91 -4.21
CA CYS A 596 40.03 -5.58 -5.34
C CYS A 596 41.48 -5.39 -4.89
N ALA A 597 41.70 -4.63 -3.81
CA ALA A 597 43.04 -4.41 -3.26
C ALA A 597 43.70 -5.72 -2.79
N HIS A 598 42.94 -6.62 -2.16
CA HIS A 598 43.45 -7.92 -1.71
C HIS A 598 43.95 -8.80 -2.87
N TYR A 599 43.21 -8.84 -3.98
CA TYR A 599 43.58 -9.60 -5.17
C TYR A 599 44.55 -8.87 -6.11
N GLY A 600 44.99 -7.66 -5.76
CA GLY A 600 45.90 -6.86 -6.58
C GLY A 600 45.28 -6.35 -7.88
N TRP A 601 43.96 -6.16 -7.91
CA TRP A 601 43.26 -5.60 -9.07
C TRP A 601 43.23 -4.08 -8.96
N GLU A 602 43.90 -3.39 -9.87
CA GLU A 602 44.04 -1.94 -9.84
C GLU A 602 43.07 -1.24 -10.79
N ARG A 603 42.60 -1.92 -11.85
CA ARG A 603 41.72 -1.34 -12.87
C ARG A 603 40.33 -1.96 -12.87
N VAL A 604 39.30 -1.10 -12.80
CA VAL A 604 37.90 -1.53 -12.76
C VAL A 604 37.03 -0.73 -13.73
N ILE A 605 35.90 -1.31 -14.14
CA ILE A 605 34.85 -0.66 -14.92
C ILE A 605 33.59 -0.62 -14.07
N ILE A 606 32.84 0.48 -14.14
CA ILE A 606 31.54 0.59 -13.47
C ILE A 606 30.44 0.62 -14.53
N ILE A 607 29.43 -0.22 -14.37
CA ILE A 607 28.18 -0.16 -15.13
C ILE A 607 27.09 0.23 -14.13
N ALA A 608 26.36 1.31 -14.40
CA ALA A 608 25.31 1.80 -13.52
C ALA A 608 24.00 2.08 -14.28
N SER A 609 22.87 2.12 -13.60
CA SER A 609 21.61 2.64 -14.19
C SER A 609 21.71 4.14 -14.44
N ASN A 610 21.10 4.62 -15.54
CA ASN A 610 21.02 6.04 -15.90
C ASN A 610 19.86 6.75 -15.18
N ASP A 611 19.73 6.52 -13.88
CA ASP A 611 18.78 7.19 -13.00
C ASP A 611 19.53 7.84 -11.83
N GLN A 612 18.80 8.62 -11.02
CA GLN A 612 19.40 9.31 -9.87
C GLN A 612 20.07 8.33 -8.89
N PHE A 613 19.54 7.11 -8.77
CA PHE A 613 20.13 6.06 -7.94
C PHE A 613 21.49 5.60 -8.46
N GLY A 614 21.56 5.13 -9.71
CA GLY A 614 22.77 4.59 -10.31
C GLY A 614 23.86 5.65 -10.45
N VAL A 615 23.48 6.89 -10.78
CA VAL A 615 24.42 8.02 -10.82
C VAL A 615 25.00 8.33 -9.45
N SER A 616 24.17 8.44 -8.41
CA SER A 616 24.62 8.70 -7.03
C SER A 616 25.54 7.60 -6.52
N ARG A 617 25.14 6.33 -6.70
CA ARG A 617 25.91 5.18 -6.21
C ARG A 617 27.22 4.99 -6.98
N ALA A 618 27.25 5.22 -8.30
CA ALA A 618 28.49 5.21 -9.07
C ALA A 618 29.47 6.29 -8.59
N GLN A 619 29.00 7.49 -8.21
CA GLN A 619 29.85 8.53 -7.63
C GLN A 619 30.40 8.15 -6.26
N SER A 620 29.61 7.46 -5.42
CA SER A 620 30.08 6.94 -4.13
C SER A 620 31.17 5.88 -4.33
N MET A 621 30.93 4.92 -5.22
CA MET A 621 31.90 3.88 -5.59
C MET A 621 33.19 4.48 -6.15
N LEU A 622 33.11 5.48 -7.03
CA LEU A 622 34.28 6.19 -7.56
C LEU A 622 35.14 6.79 -6.45
N LYS A 623 34.51 7.43 -5.45
CA LYS A 623 35.24 7.99 -4.29
C LYS A 623 35.87 6.89 -3.44
N ALA A 624 35.17 5.78 -3.22
CA ALA A 624 35.69 4.64 -2.45
C ALA A 624 36.92 4.01 -3.15
N MET A 625 36.82 3.80 -4.47
CA MET A 625 37.93 3.30 -5.32
C MET A 625 39.14 4.23 -5.26
N GLN A 626 38.93 5.55 -5.37
CA GLN A 626 40.01 6.54 -5.26
C GLN A 626 40.74 6.50 -3.91
N ARG A 627 40.01 6.31 -2.80
CA ARG A 627 40.61 6.19 -1.46
C ARG A 627 41.53 4.98 -1.33
N GLN A 628 41.26 3.91 -2.07
CA GLN A 628 42.05 2.68 -2.11
C GLN A 628 43.08 2.67 -3.25
N ASN A 629 43.31 3.80 -3.92
CA ASN A 629 44.20 3.93 -5.09
C ASN A 629 43.84 3.01 -6.28
N LEU A 630 42.55 2.73 -6.47
CA LEU A 630 42.04 1.95 -7.60
C LEU A 630 41.63 2.89 -8.75
N TYR A 631 41.99 2.52 -9.97
CA TYR A 631 41.70 3.27 -11.18
C TYR A 631 40.41 2.78 -11.85
N VAL A 632 39.43 3.67 -11.97
CA VAL A 632 38.21 3.39 -12.74
C VAL A 632 38.44 3.78 -14.21
N GLU A 633 38.54 2.79 -15.09
CA GLU A 633 38.84 3.00 -16.52
C GLU A 633 37.70 3.71 -17.25
N ALA A 634 36.45 3.31 -16.95
CA ALA A 634 35.25 3.95 -17.48
C ALA A 634 34.04 3.69 -16.59
N THR A 635 33.04 4.57 -16.72
CA THR A 635 31.70 4.38 -16.15
C THR A 635 30.68 4.45 -17.29
N TYR A 636 29.85 3.41 -17.41
CA TYR A 636 28.76 3.35 -18.37
C TYR A 636 27.41 3.43 -17.67
N TYR A 637 26.49 4.17 -18.27
CA TYR A 637 25.13 4.32 -17.77
C TYR A 637 24.13 3.65 -18.71
N LEU A 638 23.35 2.70 -18.19
CA LEU A 638 22.33 1.96 -18.90
C LEU A 638 21.00 2.72 -18.87
N SER A 639 20.36 2.92 -20.02
CA SER A 639 19.03 3.54 -20.09
C SER A 639 17.93 2.64 -19.51
N ASP A 640 18.08 1.34 -19.64
CA ASP A 640 17.21 0.30 -19.08
C ASP A 640 18.00 -1.01 -18.88
N GLY A 641 17.35 -2.00 -18.27
CA GLY A 641 17.91 -3.33 -18.06
C GLY A 641 17.64 -4.31 -19.21
N ASN A 642 17.27 -3.84 -20.40
CA ASN A 642 16.96 -4.72 -21.52
C ASN A 642 18.23 -5.29 -22.16
N ASN A 643 18.08 -6.48 -22.75
CA ASN A 643 19.19 -7.21 -23.35
C ASN A 643 19.97 -6.41 -24.39
N ASP A 644 19.28 -5.70 -25.28
CA ASP A 644 19.93 -4.92 -26.34
C ASP A 644 20.81 -3.80 -25.75
N THR A 645 20.30 -3.08 -24.75
CA THR A 645 21.03 -2.00 -24.06
C THR A 645 22.27 -2.54 -23.34
N VAL A 646 22.13 -3.67 -22.63
CA VAL A 646 23.23 -4.31 -21.92
C VAL A 646 24.25 -4.87 -22.92
N ALA A 647 23.80 -5.53 -23.98
CA ALA A 647 24.66 -6.09 -25.03
C ALA A 647 25.48 -4.99 -25.72
N ASP A 648 24.85 -3.87 -26.09
CA ASP A 648 25.51 -2.71 -26.68
C ASP A 648 26.56 -2.12 -25.73
N CYS A 649 26.26 -2.04 -24.44
CA CYS A 649 27.20 -1.59 -23.42
C CYS A 649 28.41 -2.54 -23.32
N MET A 650 28.15 -3.85 -23.22
CA MET A 650 29.20 -4.86 -23.15
C MET A 650 30.07 -4.91 -24.41
N ALA A 651 29.48 -4.68 -25.59
CA ALA A 651 30.22 -4.57 -26.85
C ALA A 651 31.14 -3.35 -26.87
N LYS A 652 30.68 -2.18 -26.39
CA LYS A 652 31.52 -0.97 -26.26
C LYS A 652 32.67 -1.16 -25.27
N ILE A 653 32.40 -1.83 -24.15
CA ILE A 653 33.42 -2.19 -23.16
C ILE A 653 34.46 -3.10 -23.80
N TYR A 654 34.02 -4.18 -24.45
CA TYR A 654 34.91 -5.13 -25.09
C TYR A 654 35.73 -4.50 -26.23
N ASP A 655 35.16 -3.61 -27.03
CA ASP A 655 35.88 -2.96 -28.14
C ASP A 655 37.05 -2.10 -27.62
N LYS A 656 36.82 -1.29 -26.58
CA LYS A 656 37.72 -0.19 -26.21
C LYS A 656 38.58 -0.41 -24.97
N LEU A 657 38.12 -1.22 -24.02
CA LEU A 657 38.73 -1.29 -22.69
C LEU A 657 39.56 -2.56 -22.52
N VAL A 658 40.48 -2.52 -21.56
CA VAL A 658 41.38 -3.66 -21.25
C VAL A 658 41.10 -4.30 -19.90
N SER A 659 40.38 -3.60 -19.01
CA SER A 659 40.05 -4.10 -17.66
C SER A 659 39.12 -5.31 -17.69
N ARG A 660 39.34 -6.23 -16.74
CA ARG A 660 38.59 -7.47 -16.54
C ARG A 660 37.51 -7.34 -15.46
N ILE A 661 37.69 -6.41 -14.52
CA ILE A 661 36.81 -6.28 -13.35
C ILE A 661 35.68 -5.31 -13.66
N ILE A 662 34.44 -5.76 -13.50
CA ILE A 662 33.23 -4.94 -13.74
C ILE A 662 32.40 -4.91 -12.46
N VAL A 663 32.07 -3.72 -11.98
CA VAL A 663 31.11 -3.49 -10.90
C VAL A 663 29.76 -3.12 -11.49
N VAL A 664 28.74 -3.91 -11.18
CA VAL A 664 27.38 -3.68 -11.69
C VAL A 664 26.52 -3.00 -10.61
N ILE A 665 25.97 -1.85 -10.95
CA ILE A 665 25.17 -0.97 -10.09
C ILE A 665 23.87 -0.61 -10.82
N ALA A 666 23.07 -1.61 -11.13
CA ALA A 666 21.80 -1.44 -11.84
C ALA A 666 20.71 -2.24 -11.12
N SER A 667 19.49 -1.72 -11.07
CA SER A 667 18.36 -2.46 -10.55
C SER A 667 17.75 -3.31 -11.67
N PHE A 668 17.90 -4.62 -11.58
CA PHE A 668 17.27 -5.56 -12.52
C PHE A 668 15.98 -6.13 -11.93
N THR A 669 14.98 -6.29 -12.78
CA THR A 669 13.90 -7.26 -12.51
C THR A 669 14.45 -8.68 -12.60
N GLU A 670 13.74 -9.66 -12.05
CA GLU A 670 14.15 -11.06 -12.10
C GLU A 670 14.35 -11.56 -13.54
N ALA A 671 13.40 -11.30 -14.43
CA ALA A 671 13.52 -11.65 -15.84
C ALA A 671 14.73 -10.98 -16.51
N GLN A 672 15.03 -9.73 -16.18
CA GLN A 672 16.22 -9.03 -16.68
C GLN A 672 17.52 -9.62 -16.10
N ALA A 673 17.52 -10.04 -14.83
CA ALA A 673 18.66 -10.69 -14.20
C ALA A 673 18.97 -12.04 -14.86
N GLU A 674 17.96 -12.89 -15.09
CA GLU A 674 18.13 -14.14 -15.84
C GLU A 674 18.63 -13.88 -17.28
N SER A 675 18.05 -12.87 -17.92
CA SER A 675 18.44 -12.47 -19.27
C SER A 675 19.89 -11.98 -19.33
N PHE A 676 20.35 -11.23 -18.32
CA PHE A 676 21.75 -10.79 -18.20
C PHE A 676 22.73 -11.97 -18.21
N PHE A 677 22.46 -13.05 -17.46
CA PHE A 677 23.28 -14.25 -17.51
C PHE A 677 23.22 -14.94 -18.88
N SER A 678 22.04 -14.98 -19.51
CA SER A 678 21.84 -15.58 -20.83
C SER A 678 22.60 -14.88 -21.95
N LEU A 679 22.89 -13.58 -21.81
CA LEU A 679 23.69 -12.84 -22.80
C LEU A 679 25.07 -13.48 -23.02
N SER A 680 25.64 -14.14 -22.02
CA SER A 680 26.93 -14.84 -22.15
C SER A 680 26.92 -16.02 -23.14
N ASP A 681 25.75 -16.51 -23.54
CA ASP A 681 25.62 -17.57 -24.55
C ASP A 681 25.84 -17.01 -25.97
N HIS A 682 25.51 -15.73 -26.19
CA HIS A 682 25.70 -15.04 -27.47
C HIS A 682 26.94 -14.13 -27.46
N LEU A 683 27.24 -13.52 -26.32
CA LEU A 683 28.39 -12.67 -26.05
C LEU A 683 29.42 -13.47 -25.24
N THR A 684 30.04 -14.46 -25.88
CA THR A 684 30.94 -15.42 -25.21
C THR A 684 32.11 -14.75 -24.49
N TYR A 685 32.53 -13.56 -24.93
CA TYR A 685 33.55 -12.75 -24.27
C TYR A 685 33.13 -12.25 -22.87
N MET A 686 31.84 -12.24 -22.53
CA MET A 686 31.39 -11.90 -21.16
C MET A 686 32.01 -12.83 -20.11
N ARG A 687 32.30 -14.09 -20.49
CA ARG A 687 32.95 -15.09 -19.61
C ARG A 687 34.41 -14.77 -19.30
N MET A 688 34.99 -13.75 -19.94
CA MET A 688 36.34 -13.28 -19.66
C MET A 688 36.39 -12.29 -18.48
N TYR A 689 35.25 -11.71 -18.10
CA TYR A 689 35.14 -10.68 -17.06
C TYR A 689 34.78 -11.26 -15.70
N ILE A 690 35.19 -10.57 -14.63
CA ILE A 690 34.77 -10.83 -13.26
C ILE A 690 33.77 -9.75 -12.87
N PHE A 691 32.54 -10.14 -12.55
CA PHE A 691 31.50 -9.20 -12.16
C PHE A 691 31.34 -9.16 -10.63
N PHE A 692 31.42 -7.96 -10.04
CA PHE A 692 30.76 -7.70 -8.76
C PHE A 692 29.28 -7.47 -9.05
N MET A 693 28.49 -8.50 -8.73
CA MET A 693 27.06 -8.53 -9.02
C MET A 693 26.27 -7.70 -8.01
N ASP A 694 25.19 -7.09 -8.48
CA ASP A 694 24.23 -6.41 -7.63
C ASP A 694 23.36 -7.43 -6.86
N SER A 695 22.47 -6.93 -5.98
CA SER A 695 21.61 -7.80 -5.18
C SER A 695 20.66 -8.65 -6.04
N ALA A 696 20.09 -8.10 -7.12
CA ALA A 696 19.17 -8.82 -7.99
C ALA A 696 19.85 -9.98 -8.71
N LEU A 697 21.03 -9.74 -9.28
CA LEU A 697 21.86 -10.78 -9.92
C LEU A 697 22.31 -11.84 -8.92
N CYS A 698 22.71 -11.45 -7.71
CA CYS A 698 23.09 -12.38 -6.65
C CYS A 698 21.94 -13.26 -6.18
N HIS A 699 20.73 -12.70 -6.06
CA HIS A 699 19.53 -13.46 -5.74
C HIS A 699 19.16 -14.44 -6.85
N ALA A 700 19.17 -14.00 -8.12
CA ALA A 700 18.89 -14.87 -9.27
C ALA A 700 19.90 -16.03 -9.34
N ALA A 701 21.18 -15.75 -9.11
CA ALA A 701 22.23 -16.77 -9.02
C ALA A 701 22.02 -17.74 -7.85
N ALA A 702 21.52 -17.27 -6.71
CA ALA A 702 21.29 -18.09 -5.52
C ALA A 702 20.04 -18.98 -5.60
N ALA A 703 19.15 -18.79 -6.58
CA ALA A 703 17.95 -19.61 -6.76
C ALA A 703 18.29 -21.09 -7.03
N SER A 704 17.55 -22.03 -6.42
CA SER A 704 17.99 -23.43 -6.28
C SER A 704 18.01 -24.24 -7.59
N ALA A 705 17.02 -24.07 -8.47
CA ALA A 705 16.94 -24.82 -9.73
C ALA A 705 17.47 -24.04 -10.95
N THR A 706 17.01 -22.81 -11.16
CA THR A 706 17.44 -21.94 -12.27
C THR A 706 18.81 -21.32 -12.00
N GLY A 707 19.06 -20.88 -10.77
CA GLY A 707 20.31 -20.23 -10.38
C GLY A 707 21.54 -21.11 -10.54
N ALA A 708 21.43 -22.44 -10.37
CA ALA A 708 22.53 -23.36 -10.64
C ALA A 708 23.04 -23.26 -12.09
N ALA A 709 22.14 -23.22 -13.07
CA ALA A 709 22.50 -23.05 -14.48
C ALA A 709 23.01 -21.63 -14.78
N LEU A 710 22.44 -20.60 -14.15
CA LEU A 710 22.86 -19.21 -14.34
C LEU A 710 24.27 -18.95 -13.78
N ARG A 711 24.61 -19.52 -12.61
CA ARG A 711 25.92 -19.36 -11.96
C ARG A 711 27.09 -19.86 -12.83
N GLN A 712 26.87 -20.93 -13.58
CA GLN A 712 27.88 -21.50 -14.49
C GLN A 712 28.16 -20.60 -15.71
N LYS A 713 27.27 -19.66 -16.02
CA LYS A 713 27.42 -18.77 -17.18
C LYS A 713 28.48 -17.69 -16.98
N LEU A 714 28.65 -17.21 -15.74
CA LEU A 714 29.59 -16.13 -15.39
C LEU A 714 30.48 -16.54 -14.19
N PRO A 715 31.38 -17.52 -14.37
CA PRO A 715 32.26 -18.02 -13.32
C PRO A 715 33.21 -16.93 -12.82
N SER A 716 33.69 -17.09 -11.59
CA SER A 716 34.48 -16.12 -10.83
C SER A 716 33.79 -14.80 -10.50
N SER A 717 32.53 -14.59 -10.89
CA SER A 717 31.75 -13.43 -10.45
C SER A 717 31.48 -13.50 -8.95
N ILE A 718 31.45 -12.34 -8.30
CA ILE A 718 31.44 -12.18 -6.84
C ILE A 718 30.10 -11.60 -6.39
N CYS A 719 29.57 -12.17 -5.32
CA CYS A 719 28.42 -11.67 -4.58
C CYS A 719 28.81 -11.32 -3.15
N ILE A 720 28.42 -10.13 -2.71
CA ILE A 720 28.46 -9.75 -1.31
C ILE A 720 27.03 -9.71 -0.77
N TYR A 721 26.81 -10.30 0.40
CA TYR A 721 25.49 -10.40 1.02
C TYR A 721 25.60 -10.38 2.54
N PRO A 722 24.52 -10.11 3.28
CA PRO A 722 24.57 -9.97 4.73
C PRO A 722 25.15 -11.23 5.40
N ASN A 723 26.11 -11.05 6.31
CA ASN A 723 26.67 -12.16 7.07
C ASN A 723 25.76 -12.51 8.26
N VAL A 724 25.40 -13.79 8.36
CA VAL A 724 24.69 -14.36 9.49
C VAL A 724 25.35 -15.68 9.87
N THR A 725 25.48 -15.94 11.17
CA THR A 725 26.08 -17.21 11.62
C THR A 725 25.18 -18.37 11.22
N THR A 726 25.80 -19.48 10.79
CA THR A 726 25.09 -20.71 10.42
C THR A 726 24.16 -21.19 11.52
N SER A 727 24.57 -21.06 12.78
CA SER A 727 23.74 -21.39 13.95
C SER A 727 22.46 -20.55 14.08
N ARG A 728 22.52 -19.23 13.87
CA ARG A 728 21.37 -18.33 13.99
C ARG A 728 20.40 -18.52 12.83
N LEU A 729 20.93 -18.66 11.61
CA LEU A 729 20.13 -18.94 10.43
C LEU A 729 19.45 -20.31 10.52
N ALA A 730 20.16 -21.35 10.98
CA ALA A 730 19.59 -22.68 11.17
C ALA A 730 18.52 -22.70 12.26
N ALA A 731 18.73 -21.98 13.37
CA ALA A 731 17.73 -21.89 14.44
C ALA A 731 16.42 -21.23 13.95
N LEU A 732 16.53 -20.11 13.22
CA LEU A 732 15.35 -19.43 12.67
C LEU A 732 14.66 -20.27 11.60
N ASN A 733 15.42 -20.95 10.73
CA ASN A 733 14.84 -21.85 9.73
C ASN A 733 14.17 -23.07 10.35
N ALA A 734 14.72 -23.64 11.43
CA ALA A 734 14.09 -24.74 12.15
C ALA A 734 12.72 -24.34 12.72
N LEU A 735 12.58 -23.12 13.24
CA LEU A 735 11.28 -22.55 13.61
C LEU A 735 10.39 -22.34 12.38
N TYR A 736 10.94 -21.74 11.32
CA TYR A 736 10.21 -21.46 10.07
C TYR A 736 9.63 -22.72 9.45
N THR A 737 10.31 -23.86 9.49
CA THR A 737 9.85 -25.13 8.91
C THR A 737 9.09 -26.02 9.90
N SER A 738 9.02 -25.66 11.18
CA SER A 738 8.33 -26.46 12.21
C SER A 738 6.85 -26.66 11.88
N SER A 739 6.28 -27.79 12.30
CA SER A 739 4.83 -28.04 12.26
C SER A 739 4.05 -27.05 13.11
N ASP A 740 4.64 -26.53 14.19
CA ASP A 740 3.99 -25.63 15.15
C ASP A 740 3.58 -24.30 14.50
N TYR A 741 4.30 -23.90 13.44
CA TYR A 741 4.06 -22.65 12.69
C TYR A 741 3.39 -22.89 11.32
N ALA A 742 2.86 -24.09 11.05
CA ALA A 742 2.22 -24.39 9.77
C ALA A 742 1.02 -23.49 9.46
N THR A 743 0.17 -23.24 10.47
CA THR A 743 -0.97 -22.33 10.35
C THR A 743 -0.51 -20.88 10.17
N THR A 744 0.52 -20.46 10.90
CA THR A 744 1.13 -19.13 10.75
C THR A 744 1.61 -18.90 9.32
N ARG A 745 2.29 -19.87 8.71
CA ARG A 745 2.73 -19.78 7.30
C ARG A 745 1.55 -19.64 6.33
N GLN A 746 0.45 -20.36 6.56
CA GLN A 746 -0.76 -20.23 5.74
C GLN A 746 -1.41 -18.85 5.88
N GLU A 747 -1.48 -18.31 7.10
CA GLU A 747 -1.99 -16.96 7.34
C GLU A 747 -1.10 -15.89 6.68
N MET A 748 0.22 -16.06 6.75
CA MET A 748 1.17 -15.19 6.08
C MET A 748 0.98 -15.21 4.56
N HIS A 749 0.83 -16.40 3.97
CA HIS A 749 0.56 -16.54 2.54
C HIS A 749 -0.71 -15.79 2.14
N LYS A 750 -1.80 -15.96 2.91
CA LYS A 750 -3.05 -15.22 2.68
C LYS A 750 -2.86 -13.71 2.78
N LEU A 751 -2.20 -13.23 3.84
CA LEU A 751 -1.92 -11.81 4.05
C LEU A 751 -1.13 -11.20 2.89
N MET A 752 -0.15 -11.93 2.37
CA MET A 752 0.65 -11.52 1.21
C MET A 752 -0.18 -11.52 -0.07
N SER A 753 -1.00 -12.55 -0.31
CA SER A 753 -1.93 -12.61 -1.44
C SER A 753 -2.90 -11.44 -1.44
N ASP A 754 -3.53 -11.15 -0.29
CA ASP A 754 -4.46 -10.01 -0.10
C ASP A 754 -3.75 -8.66 -0.32
N GLY A 755 -2.45 -8.58 -0.04
CA GLY A 755 -1.59 -7.40 -0.25
C GLY A 755 -1.10 -7.18 -1.69
N GLY A 756 -1.52 -8.01 -2.65
CA GLY A 756 -1.15 -7.91 -4.05
C GLY A 756 0.12 -8.68 -4.45
N PHE A 757 0.51 -9.69 -3.67
CA PHE A 757 1.67 -10.56 -3.96
C PHE A 757 1.28 -11.98 -4.40
N LEU A 758 0.02 -12.22 -4.77
CA LEU A 758 -0.49 -13.56 -5.10
C LEU A 758 0.43 -14.33 -6.05
N SER A 759 0.82 -13.72 -7.18
CA SER A 759 1.71 -14.35 -8.15
C SER A 759 3.09 -14.67 -7.54
N SER A 760 3.65 -13.75 -6.75
CA SER A 760 4.99 -13.89 -6.19
C SER A 760 5.04 -14.97 -5.11
N VAL A 761 4.02 -15.10 -4.26
CA VAL A 761 4.03 -16.14 -3.23
C VAL A 761 3.81 -17.54 -3.84
N GLU A 762 3.10 -17.63 -4.97
CA GLU A 762 2.93 -18.90 -5.68
C GLU A 762 4.16 -19.31 -6.50
N SER A 763 4.87 -18.36 -7.11
CA SER A 763 5.98 -18.65 -8.02
C SER A 763 7.36 -18.68 -7.35
N CYS A 764 7.55 -17.92 -6.27
CA CYS A 764 8.87 -17.73 -5.65
C CYS A 764 9.15 -18.80 -4.59
N ASP A 765 10.42 -19.17 -4.44
CA ASP A 765 10.85 -20.04 -3.34
C ASP A 765 10.80 -19.28 -2.01
N THR A 766 9.73 -19.48 -1.24
CA THR A 766 9.60 -18.99 0.15
C THR A 766 9.66 -20.14 1.15
N SER A 767 10.27 -21.27 0.80
CA SER A 767 10.33 -22.46 1.64
C SER A 767 11.32 -22.34 2.81
N SER A 768 12.27 -21.41 2.72
CA SER A 768 13.26 -21.12 3.75
C SER A 768 13.65 -19.65 3.79
N ILE A 769 14.19 -19.21 4.92
CA ILE A 769 14.77 -17.88 5.10
C ILE A 769 16.22 -17.93 4.62
N THR A 770 16.55 -17.09 3.65
CA THR A 770 17.89 -17.02 3.05
C THR A 770 18.77 -15.98 3.75
N PRO A 771 20.12 -16.09 3.67
CA PRO A 771 21.03 -15.07 4.21
C PRO A 771 20.79 -13.68 3.61
N TYR A 772 20.27 -13.59 2.39
CA TYR A 772 19.98 -12.32 1.74
C TYR A 772 18.84 -11.53 2.42
N ALA A 773 17.94 -12.21 3.14
CA ALA A 773 16.86 -11.58 3.88
C ALA A 773 17.26 -11.07 5.28
N SER A 774 18.53 -11.18 5.66
CA SER A 774 18.94 -10.98 7.05
C SER A 774 18.71 -9.56 7.58
N PHE A 775 18.86 -8.53 6.75
CA PHE A 775 18.56 -7.15 7.17
C PHE A 775 17.05 -6.88 7.31
N ALA A 776 16.20 -7.62 6.58
CA ALA A 776 14.75 -7.58 6.78
C ALA A 776 14.33 -8.32 8.07
N VAL A 777 15.03 -9.41 8.42
CA VAL A 777 14.87 -10.08 9.72
C VAL A 777 15.28 -9.15 10.86
N ASP A 778 16.40 -8.42 10.73
CA ASP A 778 16.77 -7.41 11.72
C ASP A 778 15.73 -6.29 11.83
N ALA A 779 15.15 -5.84 10.70
CA ALA A 779 14.10 -4.83 10.73
C ALA A 779 12.92 -5.27 11.60
N ALA A 780 12.48 -6.53 11.52
CA ALA A 780 11.46 -7.06 12.42
C ALA A 780 11.87 -6.99 13.89
N TYR A 781 13.10 -7.37 14.22
CA TYR A 781 13.60 -7.29 15.59
C TYR A 781 13.74 -5.84 16.10
N VAL A 782 14.12 -4.90 15.23
CA VAL A 782 14.13 -3.46 15.52
C VAL A 782 12.72 -2.97 15.83
N LEU A 783 11.70 -3.40 15.08
CA LEU A 783 10.31 -3.08 15.37
C LEU A 783 9.85 -3.66 16.70
N ILE A 784 10.16 -4.93 16.98
CA ILE A 784 9.87 -5.59 18.26
C ILE A 784 10.47 -4.77 19.41
N ASP A 785 11.75 -4.43 19.34
CA ASP A 785 12.44 -3.67 20.38
C ASP A 785 11.90 -2.25 20.55
N SER A 786 11.75 -1.50 19.44
CA SER A 786 11.29 -0.11 19.48
C SER A 786 9.86 0.02 20.01
N VAL A 787 8.93 -0.85 19.58
CA VAL A 787 7.56 -0.85 20.08
C VAL A 787 7.50 -1.31 21.53
N SER A 788 8.29 -2.31 21.92
CA SER A 788 8.38 -2.74 23.33
C SER A 788 8.82 -1.60 24.25
N ARG A 789 9.87 -0.85 23.84
CA ARG A 789 10.35 0.31 24.60
C ARG A 789 9.34 1.46 24.63
N ALA A 790 8.63 1.70 23.53
CA ALA A 790 7.57 2.71 23.47
C ALA A 790 6.40 2.38 24.42
N PHE A 791 5.96 1.12 24.45
CA PHE A 791 4.95 0.65 25.39
C PHE A 791 5.40 0.74 26.84
N ALA A 792 6.62 0.31 27.14
CA ALA A 792 7.18 0.41 28.50
C ALA A 792 7.28 1.87 29.00
N ALA A 793 7.44 2.82 28.08
CA ALA A 793 7.43 4.26 28.37
C ALA A 793 6.02 4.89 28.34
N ASN A 794 4.96 4.09 28.17
CA ASN A 794 3.57 4.54 28.04
C ASN A 794 3.39 5.60 26.92
N THR A 795 4.16 5.47 25.84
CA THR A 795 4.06 6.36 24.68
C THR A 795 2.84 6.02 23.85
N SER A 796 2.05 7.03 23.48
CA SER A 796 0.86 6.80 22.65
C SER A 796 1.26 6.42 21.23
N LEU A 797 0.84 5.23 20.77
CA LEU A 797 1.02 4.78 19.39
C LEU A 797 -0.03 5.37 18.42
N SER A 798 -0.96 6.18 18.93
CA SER A 798 -1.90 6.93 18.09
C SER A 798 -1.25 8.07 17.31
N GLU A 799 -0.08 8.52 17.76
CA GLU A 799 0.78 9.45 17.03
C GLU A 799 1.98 8.66 16.48
N PRO A 800 1.98 8.27 15.19
CA PRO A 800 3.02 7.43 14.62
C PRO A 800 4.43 8.02 14.81
N SER A 801 4.58 9.34 14.67
CA SER A 801 5.86 10.03 14.81
C SER A 801 6.57 9.82 16.15
N ALA A 802 5.83 9.49 17.21
CA ALA A 802 6.41 9.21 18.52
C ALA A 802 7.33 7.97 18.52
N LEU A 803 7.10 7.00 17.63
CA LEU A 803 7.92 5.79 17.54
C LEU A 803 9.30 6.05 16.90
N LEU A 804 9.48 7.15 16.17
CA LEU A 804 10.71 7.45 15.43
C LEU A 804 11.95 7.49 16.34
N ALA A 805 11.84 8.12 17.52
CA ALA A 805 12.95 8.22 18.47
C ALA A 805 13.36 6.86 19.03
N TYR A 806 12.39 5.94 19.18
CA TYR A 806 12.66 4.58 19.62
C TYR A 806 13.40 3.80 18.54
N ILE A 807 12.99 3.93 17.28
CA ILE A 807 13.68 3.31 16.13
C ILE A 807 15.13 3.82 16.04
N ARG A 808 15.32 5.15 16.08
CA ARG A 808 16.62 5.85 15.94
C ARG A 808 17.57 5.76 17.13
N ASN A 809 17.28 4.88 18.08
CA ASN A 809 18.16 4.59 19.20
C ASN A 809 18.11 3.10 19.55
N THR A 810 17.94 2.26 18.53
CA THR A 810 17.89 0.82 18.67
C THR A 810 19.30 0.25 18.67
N SER A 811 19.58 -0.67 19.60
CA SER A 811 20.84 -1.42 19.64
C SER A 811 20.54 -2.84 20.08
N ILE A 812 20.53 -3.77 19.12
CA ILE A 812 20.19 -5.17 19.36
C ILE A 812 21.21 -6.13 18.74
N ASP A 813 21.39 -7.29 19.36
CA ASP A 813 22.14 -8.42 18.81
C ASP A 813 21.25 -9.67 18.76
N LYS A 814 20.38 -9.73 17.76
CA LYS A 814 19.44 -10.86 17.58
C LYS A 814 19.79 -11.74 16.38
N PHE A 815 20.10 -11.16 15.22
CA PHE A 815 20.35 -11.93 14.00
C PHE A 815 21.73 -11.67 13.37
N THR A 816 21.97 -10.54 12.69
CA THR A 816 23.24 -10.27 11.96
C THR A 816 24.41 -9.75 12.81
N ARG A 817 24.24 -9.68 14.13
CA ARG A 817 25.16 -9.05 15.11
C ARG A 817 25.18 -7.52 15.06
N ASP A 818 25.27 -6.90 16.25
CA ASP A 818 25.40 -5.46 16.45
C ASP A 818 24.50 -4.60 15.52
N CYS A 819 23.20 -4.90 15.46
CA CYS A 819 22.25 -4.07 14.72
C CYS A 819 21.93 -2.81 15.53
N THR A 820 22.69 -1.74 15.23
CA THR A 820 22.56 -0.43 15.87
C THR A 820 22.11 0.63 14.87
N ILE A 821 21.00 1.31 15.15
CA ILE A 821 20.46 2.42 14.35
C ILE A 821 20.70 3.72 15.12
N ASP A 822 21.34 4.68 14.46
CA ASP A 822 21.68 5.96 15.06
C ASP A 822 20.53 6.99 15.01
N SER A 823 20.80 8.16 15.60
CA SER A 823 19.86 9.30 15.63
C SER A 823 19.48 9.86 14.26
N THR A 824 20.20 9.50 13.20
CA THR A 824 19.90 9.89 11.81
C THR A 824 19.04 8.85 11.08
N GLY A 825 18.80 7.68 11.70
CA GLY A 825 18.09 6.57 11.09
C GLY A 825 18.98 5.62 10.30
N ASN A 826 20.30 5.73 10.42
CA ASN A 826 21.25 4.89 9.72
C ASN A 826 21.80 3.77 10.59
N ARG A 827 21.99 2.62 9.96
CA ARG A 827 22.69 1.50 10.58
C ARG A 827 24.20 1.77 10.61
N LEU A 828 24.81 1.66 11.79
CA LEU A 828 26.23 1.99 12.02
C LEU A 828 27.20 0.83 11.79
N TYR A 829 26.70 -0.38 11.54
CA TYR A 829 27.51 -1.58 11.47
C TYR A 829 27.04 -2.53 10.38
N ALA A 830 27.99 -3.00 9.57
CA ALA A 830 27.76 -3.97 8.52
C ALA A 830 28.81 -5.08 8.57
N VAL A 831 28.35 -6.30 8.31
CA VAL A 831 29.21 -7.47 8.02
C VAL A 831 28.65 -8.15 6.79
N TYR A 832 29.51 -8.38 5.81
CA TYR A 832 29.17 -9.05 4.56
C TYR A 832 29.92 -10.37 4.45
N SER A 833 29.21 -11.40 3.98
CA SER A 833 29.78 -12.63 3.46
C SER A 833 30.09 -12.45 1.99
N ILE A 834 31.16 -13.08 1.53
CA ILE A 834 31.64 -12.97 0.16
C ILE A 834 31.59 -14.36 -0.46
N ASN A 835 30.82 -14.50 -1.55
CA ASN A 835 30.76 -15.72 -2.34
C ASN A 835 31.26 -15.48 -3.76
N ILE A 836 31.84 -16.52 -4.34
CA ILE A 836 32.27 -16.55 -5.74
C ILE A 836 31.54 -17.67 -6.51
N GLN A 837 31.22 -17.40 -7.77
CA GLN A 837 30.61 -18.40 -8.67
C GLN A 837 31.68 -19.34 -9.25
N LEU A 838 31.41 -20.64 -9.25
CA LEU A 838 32.30 -21.67 -9.80
C LEU A 838 31.74 -22.27 -11.10
N TRP A 839 32.60 -22.92 -11.88
CA TRP A 839 32.23 -23.53 -13.17
C TRP A 839 31.23 -24.69 -13.05
N ASN A 840 31.44 -25.59 -12.08
CA ASN A 840 30.72 -26.87 -11.99
C ASN A 840 30.22 -27.16 -10.57
N ASP A 841 30.07 -26.14 -9.73
CA ASP A 841 29.73 -26.31 -8.31
C ASP A 841 28.81 -25.20 -7.77
N GLY A 842 28.41 -25.32 -6.50
CA GLY A 842 27.76 -24.30 -5.70
C GLY A 842 28.55 -22.98 -5.64
N PRO A 843 27.91 -21.87 -5.21
CA PRO A 843 28.66 -20.68 -4.86
C PRO A 843 29.60 -21.02 -3.70
N LEU A 844 30.87 -20.67 -3.82
CA LEU A 844 31.87 -20.91 -2.80
C LEU A 844 31.98 -19.70 -1.89
N PHE A 845 31.84 -19.91 -0.59
CA PHE A 845 32.13 -18.89 0.41
C PHE A 845 33.64 -18.72 0.55
N ILE A 846 34.13 -17.49 0.32
CA ILE A 846 35.57 -17.20 0.31
C ILE A 846 36.05 -16.38 1.50
N GLY A 847 35.16 -15.66 2.17
CA GLY A 847 35.55 -14.85 3.33
C GLY A 847 34.45 -13.91 3.81
N THR A 848 34.84 -13.07 4.78
CA THR A 848 33.96 -12.04 5.34
C THR A 848 34.60 -10.66 5.29
N TRP A 849 33.76 -9.64 5.18
CA TRP A 849 34.14 -8.25 5.41
C TRP A 849 33.36 -7.71 6.61
N ASN A 850 34.07 -7.13 7.57
CA ASN A 850 33.52 -6.61 8.80
C ASN A 850 34.02 -5.18 9.05
N SER A 851 33.11 -4.22 9.02
CA SER A 851 33.39 -2.79 9.22
C SER A 851 34.05 -2.41 10.54
N LYS A 852 33.93 -3.23 11.60
CA LYS A 852 34.58 -2.97 12.90
C LYS A 852 35.85 -3.81 13.13
N ALA A 853 36.15 -4.77 12.26
CA ALA A 853 37.33 -5.62 12.43
C ALA A 853 38.60 -4.93 11.90
N LEU A 854 39.75 -5.30 12.46
CA LEU A 854 41.07 -4.94 11.93
C LEU A 854 41.91 -6.21 11.79
N PRO A 855 42.25 -6.66 10.55
CA PRO A 855 41.80 -6.10 9.27
C PRO A 855 40.29 -6.28 9.05
N ALA A 856 39.67 -5.39 8.26
CA ALA A 856 38.25 -5.44 7.98
C ALA A 856 37.88 -6.59 7.04
N LEU A 857 38.74 -6.91 6.07
CA LEU A 857 38.59 -8.03 5.15
C LEU A 857 39.35 -9.26 5.67
N ASP A 858 38.68 -10.41 5.72
CA ASP A 858 39.23 -11.71 6.07
C ASP A 858 38.85 -12.75 5.00
N ILE A 859 39.80 -13.12 4.15
CA ILE A 859 39.65 -14.14 3.10
C ILE A 859 40.20 -15.45 3.64
N THR A 860 39.32 -16.43 3.81
CA THR A 860 39.65 -17.74 4.40
C THR A 860 39.91 -18.82 3.36
N GLU A 861 39.37 -18.67 2.15
CA GLU A 861 39.53 -19.63 1.06
C GLU A 861 40.15 -18.93 -0.16
N SER A 862 41.28 -19.46 -0.61
CA SER A 862 42.05 -18.94 -1.74
C SER A 862 42.38 -20.01 -2.77
N SER A 863 42.01 -21.27 -2.52
CA SER A 863 42.33 -22.42 -3.35
C SER A 863 41.12 -22.87 -4.17
N PHE A 864 40.77 -22.09 -5.19
CA PHE A 864 39.75 -22.45 -6.17
C PHE A 864 40.19 -22.09 -7.60
N VAL A 865 39.51 -22.66 -8.59
CA VAL A 865 39.82 -22.44 -10.00
C VAL A 865 39.07 -21.21 -10.51
N TRP A 866 39.82 -20.22 -10.99
CA TRP A 866 39.29 -19.02 -11.60
C TRP A 866 38.79 -19.26 -13.04
N LEU A 867 38.13 -18.26 -13.63
CA LEU A 867 37.68 -18.29 -15.02
C LEU A 867 38.80 -18.54 -16.04
N THR A 868 40.06 -18.30 -15.66
CA THR A 868 41.28 -18.57 -16.45
C THR A 868 41.71 -20.04 -16.41
N ASN A 869 40.94 -20.91 -15.76
CA ASN A 869 41.26 -22.32 -15.53
C ASN A 869 42.60 -22.52 -14.78
N SER A 870 42.90 -21.60 -13.87
CA SER A 870 44.08 -21.59 -13.01
C SER A 870 43.68 -21.25 -11.57
N THR A 871 44.46 -21.70 -10.60
CA THR A 871 44.35 -21.27 -9.19
C THR A 871 45.03 -19.94 -8.93
N VAL A 872 45.83 -19.45 -9.88
CA VAL A 872 46.46 -18.12 -9.82
C VAL A 872 45.39 -17.05 -10.08
N VAL A 873 45.38 -16.04 -9.21
CA VAL A 873 44.49 -14.88 -9.32
C VAL A 873 44.65 -14.24 -10.72
N PRO A 874 43.57 -14.09 -11.49
CA PRO A 874 43.62 -13.46 -12.80
C PRO A 874 44.10 -12.02 -12.70
N LEU A 875 44.89 -11.59 -13.67
CA LEU A 875 45.20 -10.17 -13.84
C LEU A 875 43.91 -9.38 -14.08
N ASP A 876 43.90 -8.14 -13.60
CA ASP A 876 42.84 -7.16 -13.82
C ASP A 876 42.73 -6.71 -15.28
N THR A 877 43.63 -7.14 -16.15
CA THR A 877 43.58 -6.96 -17.60
C THR A 877 43.69 -8.29 -18.33
N PHE A 878 43.16 -8.37 -19.56
CA PHE A 878 43.20 -9.59 -20.37
C PHE A 878 43.68 -9.40 -21.81
N ARG A 879 44.04 -8.16 -22.18
CA ARG A 879 44.65 -7.86 -23.48
C ARG A 879 46.13 -7.57 -23.27
N ASP A 880 46.98 -8.44 -23.82
CA ASP A 880 48.42 -8.22 -23.84
C ASP A 880 48.76 -7.05 -24.76
N THR A 881 49.06 -5.88 -24.18
CA THR A 881 49.68 -4.79 -24.93
C THR A 881 51.18 -5.05 -24.98
N SER A 882 51.62 -5.77 -26.01
CA SER A 882 53.05 -5.83 -26.32
C SER A 882 53.44 -4.52 -27.00
N PHE A 883 54.30 -3.72 -26.35
CA PHE A 883 55.05 -2.71 -27.08
C PHE A 883 55.99 -3.45 -28.01
N VAL A 884 55.60 -3.58 -29.28
CA VAL A 884 56.55 -3.94 -30.33
C VAL A 884 57.51 -2.75 -30.45
N LEU A 885 58.60 -2.78 -29.68
CA LEU A 885 59.82 -2.06 -29.97
C LEU A 885 60.44 -2.64 -31.25
N GLY A 886 59.67 -2.65 -32.34
CA GLY A 886 60.21 -2.80 -33.67
C GLY A 886 60.94 -1.51 -33.94
N SER A 887 62.26 -1.56 -34.01
CA SER A 887 63.06 -0.47 -34.56
C SER A 887 62.50 -0.14 -35.94
N ALA A 888 61.73 0.95 -36.04
CA ALA A 888 60.98 1.35 -37.24
C ALA A 888 61.88 1.84 -38.40
N LEU A 889 63.13 1.39 -38.45
CA LEU A 889 64.08 1.73 -39.50
C LEU A 889 64.96 0.51 -39.77
N SER A 890 64.43 -0.48 -40.50
CA SER A 890 65.31 -1.11 -41.48
C SER A 890 65.64 0.01 -42.48
N ALA A 891 66.91 0.39 -42.58
CA ALA A 891 67.35 1.46 -43.45
C ALA A 891 66.75 1.24 -44.84
N SER A 892 65.88 2.15 -45.30
CA SER A 892 65.25 1.99 -46.60
C SER A 892 66.38 1.92 -47.64
N PRO A 893 66.34 0.98 -48.61
CA PRO A 893 67.37 0.88 -49.63
C PRO A 893 67.63 2.22 -50.33
N GLY A 894 66.61 3.07 -50.45
CA GLY A 894 66.72 4.43 -50.98
C GLY A 894 67.61 5.36 -50.15
N ALA A 895 67.55 5.30 -48.81
CA ALA A 895 68.38 6.13 -47.95
C ALA A 895 69.87 5.73 -48.01
N ILE A 896 70.15 4.42 -48.13
CA ILE A 896 71.51 3.91 -48.32
C ILE A 896 72.06 4.38 -49.67
N VAL A 897 71.28 4.26 -50.75
CA VAL A 897 71.68 4.70 -52.09
C VAL A 897 71.95 6.21 -52.15
N ILE A 898 71.10 7.04 -51.54
CA ILE A 898 71.31 8.50 -51.47
C ILE A 898 72.58 8.84 -50.69
N SER A 899 72.85 8.13 -49.59
CA SER A 899 74.05 8.36 -48.78
C SER A 899 75.32 7.98 -49.55
N VAL A 900 75.31 6.87 -50.29
CA VAL A 900 76.45 6.43 -51.13
C VAL A 900 76.65 7.40 -52.31
N LEU A 901 75.59 7.86 -52.97
CA LEU A 901 75.68 8.87 -54.03
C LEU A 901 76.23 10.20 -53.51
N GLY A 902 75.81 10.64 -52.32
CA GLY A 902 76.35 11.83 -51.67
C GLY A 902 77.85 11.71 -51.37
N PHE A 903 78.30 10.52 -50.96
CA PHE A 903 79.71 10.24 -50.69
C PHE A 903 80.55 10.22 -51.98
N ILE A 904 80.04 9.65 -53.07
CA ILE A 904 80.71 9.66 -54.38
C ILE A 904 80.81 11.10 -54.93
N LEU A 905 79.73 11.88 -54.81
CA LEU A 905 79.70 13.27 -55.28
C LEU A 905 80.71 14.13 -54.53
N THR A 906 80.81 13.97 -53.21
CA THR A 906 81.77 14.71 -52.39
C THR A 906 83.22 14.35 -52.75
N ILE A 907 83.54 13.07 -52.98
CA ILE A 907 84.87 12.66 -53.48
C ILE A 907 85.16 13.28 -54.86
N ALA A 908 84.17 13.29 -55.77
CA ALA A 908 84.33 13.87 -57.09
C ALA A 908 84.60 15.39 -57.05
N VAL A 909 83.90 16.11 -56.17
CA VAL A 909 84.12 17.55 -55.93
C VAL A 909 85.52 17.78 -55.34
N PHE A 910 85.94 16.99 -54.35
CA PHE A 910 87.29 17.08 -53.80
C PHE A 910 88.38 16.81 -54.84
N TYR A 911 88.19 15.81 -55.71
CA TYR A 911 89.11 15.53 -56.81
C TYR A 911 89.17 16.68 -57.83
N PHE A 912 88.02 17.27 -58.16
CA PHE A 912 87.96 18.43 -59.06
C PHE A 912 88.66 19.66 -58.46
N CYS A 913 88.39 19.98 -57.20
CA CYS A 913 89.06 21.06 -56.47
C CYS A 913 90.58 20.82 -56.36
N TYR A 914 91.01 19.58 -56.11
CA TYR A 914 92.43 19.21 -56.10
C TYR A 914 93.09 19.36 -57.47
N ARG A 915 92.40 18.96 -58.54
CA ARG A 915 92.89 19.13 -59.92
C ARG A 915 93.02 20.61 -60.31
N HIS A 916 92.05 21.44 -59.91
CA HIS A 916 92.10 22.88 -60.12
C HIS A 916 93.24 23.53 -59.34
N TYR A 917 93.38 23.19 -58.06
CA TYR A 917 94.50 23.65 -57.23
C TYR A 917 95.86 23.25 -57.83
N ARG A 918 96.00 22.01 -58.31
CA ARG A 918 97.22 21.54 -58.99
C ARG A 918 97.53 22.33 -60.26
N MET A 919 96.52 22.69 -61.07
CA MET A 919 96.72 23.53 -62.25
C MET A 919 97.13 24.96 -61.89
N GLN A 920 96.49 25.58 -60.88
CA GLN A 920 96.91 26.90 -60.39
C GLN A 920 98.36 26.89 -59.90
N LYS A 921 98.76 25.85 -59.16
CA LYS A 921 100.14 25.73 -58.66
C LYS A 921 101.17 25.52 -59.78
N LEU A 922 100.78 24.81 -60.86
CA LEU A 922 101.61 24.66 -62.06
C LEU A 922 101.73 25.98 -62.86
N ILE A 923 100.67 26.79 -62.89
CA ILE A 923 100.68 28.13 -63.50
C ILE A 923 101.52 29.10 -62.65
N GLU A 924 101.42 29.07 -61.32
CA GLU A 924 102.28 29.85 -60.42
C GLU A 924 103.76 29.45 -60.57
N GLN A 925 104.08 28.16 -60.63
CA GLN A 925 105.45 27.70 -60.90
C GLN A 925 105.94 28.06 -62.31
N ALA A 926 105.05 28.15 -63.30
CA ALA A 926 105.39 28.63 -64.65
C ALA A 926 105.60 30.16 -64.69
N LEU A 927 104.92 30.92 -63.83
CA LEU A 927 105.10 32.37 -63.66
C LEU A 927 106.39 32.71 -62.89
N GLU A 928 106.81 31.89 -61.92
CA GLU A 928 108.09 32.07 -61.19
C GLU A 928 109.33 31.67 -62.02
N THR A 929 109.15 30.86 -63.08
CA THR A 929 110.25 30.35 -63.93
C THR A 929 110.49 31.15 -65.23
N ASN A 930 109.79 32.28 -65.40
CA ASN A 930 110.11 33.38 -66.33
C ASN A 930 110.45 32.95 -67.78
N GLN A 931 109.62 32.10 -68.39
CA GLN A 931 109.74 31.71 -69.80
C GLN A 931 108.44 31.97 -70.59
N PHE A 932 108.04 33.23 -70.73
CA PHE A 932 107.32 33.70 -71.92
C PHE A 932 107.68 35.18 -72.20
N PRO A 933 108.23 35.52 -73.38
CA PRO A 933 108.63 36.87 -73.72
C PRO A 933 107.39 37.66 -74.18
N VAL A 934 106.76 38.38 -73.25
CA VAL A 934 105.74 39.37 -73.59
C VAL A 934 106.47 40.69 -73.84
N THR A 935 106.55 41.08 -75.11
CA THR A 935 107.22 42.30 -75.59
C THR A 935 106.63 43.57 -74.97
N ASP A 936 107.45 44.61 -74.75
CA ASP A 936 107.10 45.88 -74.08
C ASP A 936 105.84 46.59 -74.62
N GLU A 937 105.40 46.25 -75.83
CA GLU A 937 104.19 46.78 -76.45
C GLU A 937 102.89 46.24 -75.83
N GLU A 938 102.86 44.99 -75.33
CA GLU A 938 101.67 44.41 -74.67
C GLU A 938 101.57 44.83 -73.20
N LEU A 939 102.69 45.11 -72.54
CA LEU A 939 102.76 45.64 -71.18
C LEU A 939 102.29 47.11 -71.10
N ARG A 940 102.42 47.88 -72.20
CA ARG A 940 101.82 49.21 -72.35
C ARG A 940 100.30 49.18 -72.49
N ARG A 941 99.73 48.21 -73.23
CA ARG A 941 98.27 48.06 -73.40
C ARG A 941 97.55 47.59 -72.14
N LEU A 942 98.19 46.75 -71.33
CA LEU A 942 97.62 46.25 -70.05
C LEU A 942 97.66 47.29 -68.91
N ARG A 943 98.42 48.39 -69.04
CA ARG A 943 98.48 49.47 -68.04
C ARG A 943 97.52 50.64 -68.31
N GLY A 944 96.69 50.57 -69.35
CA GLY A 944 95.57 51.50 -69.56
C GLY A 944 95.97 52.97 -69.78
N VAL A 945 97.18 53.25 -70.27
CA VAL A 945 97.59 54.60 -70.66
C VAL A 945 97.21 54.81 -72.13
N VAL A 946 96.16 55.60 -72.35
CA VAL A 946 95.81 56.19 -73.64
C VAL A 946 96.04 57.69 -73.47
N ASP A 947 96.96 58.26 -74.23
CA ASP A 947 97.06 59.72 -74.36
C ASP A 947 95.98 60.20 -75.34
N ASP A 948 95.09 61.01 -74.79
CA ASP A 948 94.23 62.08 -75.33
C ASP A 948 93.63 61.93 -76.73
N LEU A 949 92.33 61.59 -76.72
CA LEU A 949 91.26 62.59 -76.91
C LEU A 949 90.17 62.41 -75.85
#